data_AF-A0A438NIR5-F1
#
_entry.id   AF-A0A438NIR5-F1
#
_cell.length_a   1.000
_cell.length_b   1.000
_cell.length_c   1.000
_cell.angle_alpha   90.00
_cell.angle_beta   90.00
_cell.angle_gamma   90.00
#
_symmetry.space_group_name_H-M   'P 1'
#
loop_
_entity.id
_entity.type
_entity.pdbx_description
1 polymer ?
#
loop_
_entity_poly.entity_id
_entity_poly.type
_entity_poly.pdbx_seq_one_letter_code
_entity_poly.pdbx_strand_id
1 'polypeptide(L)'
;MVGFSNFGRLVRFENDQGEVKYGEAPSDSLTSLEGSSVEVYNGQVPWGPGFSKTGETDIIRKVLAPLPLVPIFICVGLNYKAHVIETKLNTPEYPALFNKPSSCLAGPFDDIPIHKDAHGLDYEGEFCAIIGKTCKNLSEDEDPLDYVLGYTIGNDVSSRYWQAPDRCAQQAGYAKSFDKFAPIGPVICSTAQIPKPESLTMVTTVNGEERQRTGIDDLIFDVPNIVRFASRGHTLEPGTVIMTGTPSGVAVHMQPPTFLQNGDVVEVQIDGIAKMYAGPRALKLSRDPGYRDPGRTSNCILRTETSIGSHGPSMEEPSQPVRLPNSTTVLIVGGGPVGILSAFAMSKYGMDCVVLERHATRLGQPKAHVTNSRTVEIFRQYGLDVSYLRKVGLSDEEAENVLFASSMSGVQFGLLKTRITSPAAKAASPEVMFNVEQPALEDHMLQAALKTGKVTYLRMHEWKGCTEDPTTKEITSTVLLREPGTTSSISSKYLIACDGTNARSREILQIPFRPLNNGPEVALHYISVHFSADLTKYTPGLLWFILNPVGMGVFIAYNRKNNWVFSTQYDPSVTPPETFTSEVLKAKVFQAAGTTLDDYRELGITLWKTSPKLAEFYRSKTVSRAFLAGDAAHSFPPTGGLGLNTGVGDVHNLAWKIYAVEQGWLPDSLLDTVTTERRAIANDNSKQSKINEENIFRLVSAVFKPGQSPEELMANESTRKDIESAIQHQSDHFDALNLVLGYVYGREHIRGPSDYVKESVPGARLPHEWIENSSGVRQSTLDLVDGFSFVLFTSPGFTSEKNLVIQGIPISVVQLNRDFVDSSGNWTNLLGLTTEAGVLVRPDQHIVGRVTSIQEVSVLIDGYCKSIQK
;
A
#
# COMPACT_ATOMS: atom_id res chain seq x y z
N MET A 1 12.02 33.78 -14.02
CA MET A 1 12.76 32.76 -13.27
C MET A 1 12.34 32.87 -11.83
N VAL A 2 11.51 31.93 -11.35
CA VAL A 2 11.19 31.83 -9.92
C VAL A 2 12.05 30.67 -9.42
N GLY A 3 13.21 30.98 -8.85
CA GLY A 3 14.07 29.97 -8.23
C GLY A 3 13.42 29.39 -6.97
N PHE A 4 13.96 28.28 -6.47
CA PHE A 4 13.53 27.59 -5.23
C PHE A 4 13.66 28.43 -3.93
N SER A 5 13.86 29.74 -4.02
CA SER A 5 14.31 30.62 -2.93
C SER A 5 13.18 31.09 -2.01
N ASN A 6 12.42 30.16 -1.42
CA ASN A 6 11.55 30.49 -0.29
C ASN A 6 12.21 30.18 1.07
N PHE A 7 13.42 29.60 1.10
CA PHE A 7 14.16 29.31 2.34
C PHE A 7 15.67 29.58 2.26
N GLY A 8 16.29 29.81 3.42
CA GLY A 8 17.74 29.94 3.58
C GLY A 8 18.41 28.60 3.89
N ARG A 9 18.24 28.13 5.12
CA ARG A 9 18.76 26.88 5.68
C ARG A 9 17.61 26.10 6.29
N LEU A 10 17.22 25.03 5.62
CA LEU A 10 16.06 24.26 6.01
C LEU A 10 16.46 23.12 6.95
N VAL A 11 15.86 23.08 8.15
CA VAL A 11 15.98 21.96 9.09
C VAL A 11 14.65 21.21 9.18
N ARG A 12 14.70 19.87 9.13
CA ARG A 12 13.55 19.01 9.45
C ARG A 12 13.68 18.54 10.88
N PHE A 13 12.64 18.71 11.69
CA PHE A 13 12.70 18.43 13.12
C PHE A 13 11.38 17.94 13.69
N GLU A 14 11.46 17.28 14.85
CA GLU A 14 10.33 16.97 15.72
C GLU A 14 10.25 18.04 16.83
N ASN A 15 9.06 18.56 17.11
CA ASN A 15 8.82 19.56 18.16
C ASN A 15 8.42 18.91 19.52
N ASP A 16 8.03 19.73 20.50
CA ASP A 16 7.60 19.29 21.84
C ASP A 16 6.37 18.37 21.83
N GLN A 17 5.54 18.48 20.81
CA GLN A 17 4.31 17.70 20.68
C GLN A 17 4.52 16.41 19.87
N GLY A 18 5.76 16.12 19.45
CA GLY A 18 6.06 14.98 18.58
C GLY A 18 5.66 15.20 17.12
N GLU A 19 5.36 16.45 16.72
CA GLU A 19 5.01 16.80 15.34
C GLU A 19 6.28 17.04 14.52
N VAL A 20 6.30 16.51 13.31
CA VAL A 20 7.42 16.73 12.38
C VAL A 20 7.16 17.95 11.51
N LYS A 21 8.08 18.91 11.55
CA LYS A 21 7.99 20.19 10.84
C LYS A 21 9.29 20.53 10.11
N TYR A 22 9.20 21.53 9.24
CA TYR A 22 10.34 22.19 8.63
C TYR A 22 10.50 23.58 9.22
N GLY A 23 11.74 24.01 9.47
CA GLY A 23 12.05 25.33 10.03
C GLY A 23 13.26 26.00 9.37
N GLU A 24 13.36 27.31 9.56
CA GLU A 24 14.50 28.13 9.15
C GLU A 24 15.59 28.07 10.23
N ALA A 25 16.66 27.32 9.96
CA ALA A 25 17.77 27.16 10.88
C ALA A 25 18.58 28.46 11.02
N PRO A 26 19.03 28.81 12.24
CA PRO A 26 19.81 30.02 12.48
C PRO A 26 21.17 29.96 11.77
N SER A 27 21.64 31.10 11.27
CA SER A 27 22.95 31.21 10.60
C SER A 27 24.14 31.01 11.52
N ASP A 28 23.96 31.29 12.82
CA ASP A 28 25.08 31.52 13.74
C ASP A 28 25.48 30.25 14.53
N SER A 29 24.63 29.21 14.55
CA SER A 29 24.87 27.97 15.30
C SER A 29 24.16 26.76 14.67
N LEU A 30 24.80 26.17 13.65
CA LEU A 30 24.28 25.00 12.92
C LEU A 30 24.71 23.65 13.54
N THR A 31 25.51 23.69 14.61
CA THR A 31 26.05 22.53 15.31
C THR A 31 25.17 22.07 16.48
N SER A 32 24.34 22.96 17.03
CA SER A 32 23.41 22.68 18.13
C SER A 32 22.07 23.33 17.82
N LEU A 33 21.24 22.60 17.07
CA LEU A 33 19.92 23.07 16.64
C LEU A 33 18.83 22.71 17.67
N GLU A 34 18.98 21.61 18.40
CA GLU A 34 18.04 21.22 19.46
C GLU A 34 17.96 22.31 20.55
N GLY A 35 16.73 22.69 20.90
CA GLY A 35 16.42 23.81 21.80
C GLY A 35 16.28 25.16 21.11
N SER A 36 16.62 25.28 19.81
CA SER A 36 16.44 26.53 19.06
C SER A 36 14.97 26.75 18.69
N SER A 37 14.51 28.00 18.82
CA SER A 37 13.22 28.44 18.26
C SER A 37 13.43 28.89 16.82
N VAL A 38 12.69 28.31 15.89
CA VAL A 38 12.83 28.55 14.44
C VAL A 38 11.49 28.89 13.80
N GLU A 39 11.52 29.78 12.82
CA GLU A 39 10.34 30.07 11.99
C GLU A 39 9.99 28.83 11.15
N VAL A 40 8.72 28.41 11.17
CA VAL A 40 8.29 27.16 10.52
C VAL A 40 7.75 27.38 9.11
N TYR A 41 7.85 26.31 8.31
CA TYR A 41 7.30 26.23 6.97
C TYR A 41 6.04 25.37 6.96
N ASN A 42 5.08 25.69 6.08
CA ASN A 42 3.99 24.78 5.76
C ASN A 42 4.43 23.74 4.71
N GLY A 43 3.73 22.61 4.63
CA GLY A 43 3.98 21.57 3.62
C GLY A 43 4.86 20.41 4.10
N GLN A 44 4.75 19.28 3.41
CA GLN A 44 5.39 18.01 3.79
C GLN A 44 6.78 17.79 3.15
N VAL A 45 7.08 18.50 2.05
CA VAL A 45 8.37 18.44 1.36
C VAL A 45 8.74 19.82 0.79
N PRO A 46 10.04 20.17 0.67
CA PRO A 46 10.49 21.52 0.30
C PRO A 46 10.16 21.96 -1.14
N TRP A 47 9.91 21.00 -2.03
CA TRP A 47 9.51 21.23 -3.43
C TRP A 47 7.99 21.10 -3.65
N GLY A 48 7.21 20.90 -2.57
CA GLY A 48 5.76 20.70 -2.64
C GLY A 48 5.00 22.00 -2.89
N PRO A 49 3.79 21.93 -3.49
CA PRO A 49 2.96 23.11 -3.68
C PRO A 49 2.59 23.73 -2.33
N GLY A 50 2.74 25.05 -2.25
CA GLY A 50 2.40 25.82 -1.06
C GLY A 50 3.52 25.97 -0.02
N PHE A 51 4.69 25.33 -0.18
CA PHE A 51 5.80 25.39 0.76
C PHE A 51 6.33 26.83 0.94
N SER A 52 6.10 27.39 2.12
CA SER A 52 6.33 28.80 2.47
C SER A 52 6.40 28.98 3.98
N LYS A 53 7.04 30.06 4.40
CA LYS A 53 7.09 30.47 5.81
C LYS A 53 5.68 30.76 6.32
N THR A 54 5.34 30.24 7.50
CA THR A 54 4.03 30.47 8.12
C THR A 54 3.98 31.77 8.94
N GLY A 55 5.14 32.32 9.31
CA GLY A 55 5.28 33.40 10.29
C GLY A 55 5.14 32.93 11.74
N GLU A 56 4.92 31.64 11.97
CA GLU A 56 4.91 31.02 13.30
C GLU A 56 6.31 30.49 13.64
N THR A 57 6.60 30.36 14.94
CA THR A 57 7.85 29.78 15.43
C THR A 57 7.58 28.53 16.27
N ASP A 58 8.49 27.56 16.20
CA ASP A 58 8.44 26.33 17.00
C ASP A 58 9.84 25.92 17.48
N ILE A 59 9.91 25.06 18.49
CA ILE A 59 11.17 24.64 19.11
C ILE A 59 11.61 23.30 18.56
N ILE A 60 12.87 23.23 18.12
CA ILE A 60 13.51 21.99 17.68
C ILE A 60 13.75 21.09 18.89
N ARG A 61 13.08 19.94 18.99
CA ARG A 61 13.37 18.93 20.03
C ARG A 61 14.25 17.81 19.57
N LYS A 62 14.07 17.39 18.32
CA LYS A 62 14.93 16.40 17.71
C LYS A 62 15.17 16.77 16.26
N VAL A 63 16.44 16.86 15.86
CA VAL A 63 16.79 17.05 14.45
C VAL A 63 16.64 15.72 13.72
N LEU A 64 16.00 15.75 12.56
CA LEU A 64 15.77 14.59 11.71
C LEU A 64 16.63 14.68 10.44
N ALA A 65 16.64 13.61 9.64
CA ALA A 65 17.16 13.71 8.28
C ALA A 65 16.46 14.87 7.54
N PRO A 66 17.19 15.72 6.79
CA PRO A 66 16.62 16.89 6.11
C PRO A 66 15.53 16.54 5.09
N LEU A 67 15.51 15.28 4.63
CA LEU A 67 14.49 14.73 3.74
C LEU A 67 13.78 13.56 4.44
N PRO A 68 12.43 13.43 4.31
CA PRO A 68 11.70 12.27 4.80
C PRO A 68 11.97 11.01 3.97
N LEU A 69 12.35 11.20 2.70
CA LEU A 69 12.66 10.17 1.69
C LEU A 69 13.81 10.64 0.81
N VAL A 70 14.62 9.70 0.34
CA VAL A 70 15.49 9.89 -0.82
C VAL A 70 15.11 8.86 -1.88
N PRO A 71 14.55 9.23 -3.05
CA PRO A 71 14.17 8.28 -4.10
C PRO A 71 15.34 7.39 -4.52
N ILE A 72 16.51 8.00 -4.67
CA ILE A 72 17.78 7.34 -4.98
C ILE A 72 18.94 8.27 -4.58
N PHE A 73 20.05 7.69 -4.11
CA PHE A 73 21.33 8.38 -4.03
C PHE A 73 22.11 8.10 -5.31
N ILE A 74 22.61 9.15 -5.95
CA ILE A 74 23.56 9.05 -7.05
C ILE A 74 24.92 9.46 -6.51
N CYS A 75 25.85 8.52 -6.46
CA CYS A 75 27.16 8.71 -5.87
C CYS A 75 28.23 8.74 -6.96
N VAL A 76 29.28 9.53 -6.78
CA VAL A 76 30.38 9.65 -7.74
C VAL A 76 31.66 9.08 -7.16
N GLY A 77 32.15 7.99 -7.75
CA GLY A 77 33.44 7.43 -7.40
C GLY A 77 34.60 8.27 -7.96
N LEU A 78 35.71 8.36 -7.20
CA LEU A 78 36.97 8.98 -7.64
C LEU A 78 36.83 10.43 -8.17
N ASN A 79 36.08 11.27 -7.45
CA ASN A 79 35.79 12.63 -7.90
C ASN A 79 36.63 13.75 -7.26
N TYR A 80 37.65 13.41 -6.46
CA TYR A 80 38.57 14.38 -5.86
C TYR A 80 39.98 14.17 -6.40
N LYS A 81 40.67 15.24 -6.83
CA LYS A 81 42.02 15.14 -7.42
C LYS A 81 42.99 14.52 -6.42
N ALA A 82 42.92 14.92 -5.14
CA ALA A 82 43.77 14.34 -4.10
C ALA A 82 43.50 12.85 -3.86
N HIS A 83 42.23 12.41 -3.94
CA HIS A 83 41.86 11.01 -3.77
C HIS A 83 42.30 10.13 -4.97
N VAL A 84 42.27 10.67 -6.19
CA VAL A 84 42.84 9.98 -7.36
C VAL A 84 44.35 9.74 -7.17
N ILE A 85 45.08 10.72 -6.63
CA ILE A 85 46.51 10.56 -6.30
C ILE A 85 46.72 9.49 -5.21
N GLU A 86 45.90 9.50 -4.15
CA GLU A 86 45.94 8.51 -3.06
C GLU A 86 45.73 7.07 -3.56
N THR A 87 44.72 6.88 -4.40
CA THR A 87 44.33 5.56 -4.94
C THR A 87 45.27 5.06 -6.04
N LYS A 88 46.08 5.94 -6.63
CA LYS A 88 46.95 5.67 -7.79
C LYS A 88 46.19 5.16 -9.02
N LEU A 89 44.90 5.46 -9.09
CA LEU A 89 44.06 5.16 -10.25
C LEU A 89 44.11 6.32 -11.27
N ASN A 90 43.64 6.07 -12.49
CA ASN A 90 43.58 7.11 -13.51
C ASN A 90 42.40 8.06 -13.22
N THR A 91 42.59 9.35 -13.52
CA THR A 91 41.50 10.34 -13.49
C THR A 91 40.42 9.92 -14.49
N PRO A 92 39.16 9.72 -14.07
CA PRO A 92 38.08 9.35 -14.99
C PRO A 92 37.82 10.44 -16.03
N GLU A 93 37.47 10.06 -17.26
CA GLU A 93 37.04 11.00 -18.33
C GLU A 93 35.60 11.48 -18.11
N TYR A 94 34.77 10.66 -17.46
CA TYR A 94 33.37 10.93 -17.13
C TYR A 94 33.07 10.55 -15.67
N PRO A 95 32.03 11.14 -15.03
CA PRO A 95 31.64 10.77 -13.68
C PRO A 95 31.37 9.27 -13.53
N ALA A 96 32.06 8.60 -12.62
CA ALA A 96 31.87 7.18 -12.32
C ALA A 96 30.68 6.98 -11.36
N LEU A 97 29.48 6.95 -11.93
CA LEU A 97 28.24 6.88 -11.15
C LEU A 97 27.95 5.48 -10.61
N PHE A 98 27.53 5.41 -9.35
CA PHE A 98 26.85 4.26 -8.77
C PHE A 98 25.67 4.75 -7.92
N ASN A 99 24.76 3.85 -7.58
CA ASN A 99 23.54 4.22 -6.87
C ASN A 99 23.46 3.54 -5.51
N LYS A 100 22.86 4.23 -4.54
CA LYS A 100 22.39 3.65 -3.27
C LYS A 100 20.86 3.72 -3.20
N PRO A 101 20.19 2.66 -2.70
CA PRO A 101 18.74 2.66 -2.53
C PRO A 101 18.33 3.60 -1.38
N SER A 102 17.03 3.91 -1.31
CA SER A 102 16.47 4.76 -0.26
C SER A 102 16.74 4.26 1.18
N SER A 103 16.90 2.94 1.38
CA SER A 103 17.10 2.37 2.73
C SER A 103 18.44 2.76 3.37
N CYS A 104 19.37 3.30 2.58
CA CYS A 104 20.62 3.85 3.09
C CYS A 104 20.44 5.18 3.84
N LEU A 105 19.31 5.88 3.70
CA LEU A 105 19.09 7.16 4.36
C LEU A 105 19.17 7.03 5.89
N ALA A 106 19.98 7.87 6.52
CA ALA A 106 20.00 8.07 7.96
C ALA A 106 20.02 9.56 8.31
N GLY A 107 19.49 9.89 9.49
CA GLY A 107 19.57 11.23 10.03
C GLY A 107 21.00 11.62 10.47
N PRO A 108 21.25 12.92 10.66
CA PRO A 108 22.55 13.47 11.02
C PRO A 108 23.02 13.13 12.45
N PHE A 109 22.19 12.45 13.23
CA PHE A 109 22.46 12.01 14.60
C PHE A 109 21.96 10.56 14.85
N ASP A 110 21.55 9.86 13.80
CA ASP A 110 21.05 8.49 13.92
C ASP A 110 22.22 7.51 14.05
N ASP A 111 21.98 6.42 14.80
CA ASP A 111 22.91 5.31 14.87
C ASP A 111 22.91 4.51 13.55
N ILE A 112 24.11 4.12 13.11
CA ILE A 112 24.32 3.27 11.93
C ILE A 112 24.47 1.81 12.38
N PRO A 113 23.50 0.92 12.10
CA PRO A 113 23.63 -0.50 12.39
C PRO A 113 24.76 -1.11 11.55
N ILE A 114 25.66 -1.82 12.22
CA ILE A 114 26.71 -2.59 11.54
C ILE A 114 26.19 -4.00 11.28
N HIS A 115 25.90 -4.30 10.02
CA HIS A 115 25.58 -5.67 9.64
C HIS A 115 26.76 -6.61 9.96
N LYS A 116 26.48 -7.82 10.45
CA LYS A 116 27.53 -8.77 10.89
C LYS A 116 28.57 -9.09 9.81
N ASP A 117 28.17 -9.03 8.54
CA ASP A 117 29.02 -9.30 7.39
C ASP A 117 29.65 -8.03 6.79
N ALA A 118 29.30 -6.84 7.30
CA ALA A 118 29.89 -5.59 6.86
C ALA A 118 31.24 -5.36 7.57
N HIS A 119 32.31 -5.88 6.97
CA HIS A 119 33.67 -5.78 7.50
C HIS A 119 34.47 -4.65 6.82
N GLY A 120 35.49 -4.15 7.51
CA GLY A 120 36.36 -3.09 6.98
C GLY A 120 35.57 -1.81 6.69
N LEU A 121 34.83 -1.33 7.70
CA LEU A 121 33.98 -0.16 7.56
C LEU A 121 34.81 1.10 7.41
N ASP A 122 34.46 1.89 6.41
CA ASP A 122 35.14 3.14 6.07
C ASP A 122 34.17 4.32 6.12
N TYR A 123 34.69 5.49 6.47
CA TYR A 123 33.99 6.76 6.41
C TYR A 123 34.39 7.49 5.13
N GLU A 124 33.44 8.22 4.56
CA GLU A 124 33.63 8.98 3.34
C GLU A 124 32.81 10.26 3.44
N GLY A 125 33.38 11.30 4.07
CA GLY A 125 32.69 12.58 4.19
C GLY A 125 32.43 13.18 2.81
N GLU A 126 31.20 13.66 2.60
CA GLU A 126 30.71 14.06 1.28
C GLU A 126 29.99 15.41 1.30
N PHE A 127 30.25 16.20 0.26
CA PHE A 127 29.40 17.33 -0.13
C PHE A 127 28.26 16.81 -1.01
N CYS A 128 27.02 17.14 -0.65
CA CYS A 128 25.85 16.58 -1.31
C CYS A 128 24.97 17.68 -1.92
N ALA A 129 24.40 17.42 -3.10
CA ALA A 129 23.38 18.26 -3.72
C ALA A 129 22.03 17.54 -3.73
N ILE A 130 20.94 18.28 -3.54
CA ILE A 130 19.57 17.73 -3.55
C ILE A 130 18.84 18.26 -4.77
N ILE A 131 18.25 17.37 -5.57
CA ILE A 131 17.40 17.74 -6.71
C ILE A 131 16.06 18.27 -6.19
N GLY A 132 15.65 19.45 -6.63
CA GLY A 132 14.38 20.09 -6.28
C GLY A 132 13.30 20.00 -7.36
N LYS A 133 13.71 19.78 -8.62
CA LYS A 133 12.83 19.70 -9.78
C LYS A 133 13.16 18.46 -10.61
N THR A 134 12.13 17.77 -11.11
CA THR A 134 12.35 16.66 -12.05
C THR A 134 13.15 17.13 -13.26
N CYS A 135 14.24 16.41 -13.58
CA CYS A 135 15.01 16.66 -14.79
C CYS A 135 15.40 15.37 -15.50
N LYS A 136 15.57 15.44 -16.82
CA LYS A 136 15.97 14.32 -17.67
C LYS A 136 16.57 14.88 -18.96
N ASN A 137 17.68 14.31 -19.40
CA ASN A 137 18.36 14.67 -20.65
C ASN A 137 18.60 16.18 -20.76
N LEU A 138 19.15 16.81 -19.72
CA LEU A 138 19.40 18.25 -19.73
C LEU A 138 20.26 18.64 -20.93
N SER A 139 19.79 19.63 -21.67
CA SER A 139 20.50 20.22 -22.81
C SER A 139 21.65 21.13 -22.36
N GLU A 140 22.48 21.56 -23.31
CA GLU A 140 23.58 22.50 -23.03
C GLU A 140 23.06 23.90 -22.65
N ASP A 141 21.87 24.27 -23.13
CA ASP A 141 21.23 25.58 -22.86
C ASP A 141 20.51 25.63 -21.50
N GLU A 142 20.32 24.48 -20.85
CA GLU A 142 19.72 24.39 -19.52
C GLU A 142 20.78 24.47 -18.43
N ASP A 143 20.54 25.34 -17.44
CA ASP A 143 21.36 25.41 -16.23
C ASP A 143 20.95 24.27 -15.27
N PRO A 144 21.82 23.29 -14.96
CA PRO A 144 21.49 22.22 -14.05
C PRO A 144 21.21 22.72 -12.63
N LEU A 145 21.73 23.89 -12.24
CA LEU A 145 21.47 24.48 -10.92
C LEU A 145 20.01 24.92 -10.76
N ASP A 146 19.27 25.20 -11.84
CA ASP A 146 17.83 25.47 -11.79
C ASP A 146 17.02 24.27 -11.28
N TYR A 147 17.62 23.08 -11.28
CA TYR A 147 17.02 21.83 -10.82
C TYR A 147 17.49 21.42 -9.42
N VAL A 148 18.47 22.13 -8.84
CA VAL A 148 19.03 21.84 -7.50
C VAL A 148 18.28 22.65 -6.45
N LEU A 149 17.72 21.96 -5.46
CA LEU A 149 17.06 22.55 -4.29
C LEU A 149 18.07 23.28 -3.37
N GLY A 150 19.22 22.65 -3.16
CA GLY A 150 20.24 23.11 -2.23
C GLY A 150 21.29 22.03 -1.92
N TYR A 151 22.14 22.32 -0.95
CA TYR A 151 23.27 21.50 -0.55
C TYR A 151 23.13 21.01 0.90
N THR A 152 23.67 19.82 1.19
CA THR A 152 23.75 19.21 2.51
C THR A 152 25.09 18.49 2.67
N ILE A 153 25.38 18.01 3.88
CA ILE A 153 26.51 17.13 4.18
C ILE A 153 26.04 15.68 4.13
N GLY A 154 26.93 14.76 3.75
CA GLY A 154 26.72 13.32 3.83
C GLY A 154 27.97 12.56 4.30
N ASN A 155 27.79 11.26 4.56
CA ASN A 155 28.89 10.32 4.76
C ASN A 155 28.55 9.01 4.02
N ASP A 156 29.33 8.66 3.00
CA ASP A 156 29.12 7.47 2.16
C ASP A 156 29.82 6.23 2.76
N VAL A 157 29.21 5.66 3.79
CA VAL A 157 29.80 4.53 4.53
C VAL A 157 30.01 3.32 3.60
N SER A 158 31.21 2.74 3.67
CA SER A 158 31.64 1.65 2.80
C SER A 158 32.00 0.40 3.59
N SER A 159 31.60 -0.78 3.11
CA SER A 159 32.25 -2.05 3.46
C SER A 159 33.39 -2.33 2.48
N ARG A 160 34.64 -2.02 2.86
CA ARG A 160 35.80 -2.25 2.00
C ARG A 160 36.07 -3.73 1.74
N TYR A 161 35.58 -4.58 2.64
CA TYR A 161 35.57 -6.01 2.42
C TYR A 161 34.74 -6.38 1.19
N TRP A 162 33.48 -5.97 1.12
CA TRP A 162 32.64 -6.28 -0.04
C TRP A 162 33.03 -5.50 -1.29
N GLN A 163 33.63 -4.32 -1.14
CA GLN A 163 34.17 -3.58 -2.28
C GLN A 163 35.46 -4.19 -2.85
N ALA A 164 36.04 -5.20 -2.21
CA ALA A 164 37.28 -5.79 -2.70
C ALA A 164 37.07 -6.48 -4.07
N PRO A 165 38.03 -6.35 -5.02
CA PRO A 165 37.91 -6.92 -6.37
C PRO A 165 37.66 -8.43 -6.37
N ASP A 166 38.34 -9.14 -5.48
CA ASP A 166 38.30 -10.59 -5.34
C ASP A 166 37.00 -11.11 -4.70
N ARG A 167 36.17 -10.22 -4.13
CA ARG A 167 34.90 -10.57 -3.48
C ARG A 167 33.68 -10.21 -4.31
N CYS A 168 33.55 -8.93 -4.65
CA CYS A 168 32.42 -8.46 -5.46
C CYS A 168 32.86 -7.57 -6.61
N ALA A 169 34.00 -7.86 -7.24
CA ALA A 169 34.43 -7.21 -8.48
C ALA A 169 34.44 -5.67 -8.41
N GLN A 170 34.86 -5.11 -7.26
CA GLN A 170 34.85 -3.66 -7.00
C GLN A 170 33.47 -2.98 -7.06
N GLN A 171 32.38 -3.74 -6.91
CA GLN A 171 31.03 -3.19 -7.00
C GLN A 171 30.73 -2.26 -5.82
N ALA A 172 30.86 -0.96 -6.07
CA ALA A 172 30.59 0.12 -5.12
C ALA A 172 29.13 0.14 -4.66
N GLY A 173 28.19 -0.14 -5.59
CA GLY A 173 26.75 -0.11 -5.31
C GLY A 173 26.38 -1.01 -4.12
N TYR A 174 26.67 -2.30 -4.19
CA TYR A 174 26.36 -3.22 -3.08
C TYR A 174 27.18 -2.92 -1.82
N ALA A 175 28.49 -2.72 -1.96
CA ALA A 175 29.40 -2.56 -0.82
C ALA A 175 29.11 -1.33 0.05
N LYS A 176 28.44 -0.32 -0.52
CA LYS A 176 28.07 0.92 0.15
C LYS A 176 26.59 0.98 0.52
N SER A 177 25.75 0.04 0.06
CA SER A 177 24.28 0.14 0.16
C SER A 177 23.64 -0.64 1.31
N PHE A 178 24.38 -0.88 2.41
CA PHE A 178 23.75 -1.40 3.61
C PHE A 178 22.79 -0.36 4.20
N ASP A 179 21.80 -0.81 4.96
CA ASP A 179 20.82 0.07 5.58
C ASP A 179 21.50 1.13 6.46
N LYS A 180 21.04 2.38 6.32
CA LYS A 180 21.59 3.58 6.97
C LYS A 180 23.05 3.96 6.63
N PHE A 181 23.67 3.41 5.57
CA PHE A 181 25.03 3.78 5.14
C PHE A 181 25.14 5.12 4.39
N ALA A 182 24.08 5.93 4.35
CA ALA A 182 24.06 7.26 3.75
C ALA A 182 23.41 8.29 4.71
N PRO A 183 23.98 8.52 5.91
CA PRO A 183 23.57 9.64 6.75
C PRO A 183 23.80 10.98 6.04
N ILE A 184 22.81 11.87 6.13
CA ILE A 184 22.88 13.23 5.59
C ILE A 184 22.29 14.26 6.56
N GLY A 185 22.67 15.53 6.41
CA GLY A 185 22.09 16.66 7.13
C GLY A 185 23.14 17.47 7.90
N PRO A 186 22.74 18.22 8.95
CA PRO A 186 21.39 18.39 9.48
C PRO A 186 20.47 19.35 8.70
N VAL A 187 20.99 20.12 7.74
CA VAL A 187 20.22 21.15 7.02
C VAL A 187 20.37 21.06 5.52
N ILE A 188 19.40 21.62 4.79
CA ILE A 188 19.52 21.94 3.36
C ILE A 188 19.79 23.43 3.24
N CYS A 189 20.96 23.82 2.76
CA CYS A 189 21.26 25.21 2.43
C CYS A 189 20.87 25.48 0.98
N SER A 190 20.01 26.48 0.75
CA SER A 190 19.60 26.80 -0.62
C SER A 190 20.78 27.26 -1.47
N THR A 191 20.71 27.05 -2.78
CA THR A 191 21.73 27.49 -3.74
C THR A 191 21.98 29.01 -3.68
N ALA A 192 20.98 29.79 -3.25
CA ALA A 192 21.12 31.22 -3.01
C ALA A 192 21.99 31.56 -1.79
N GLN A 193 22.00 30.72 -0.74
CA GLN A 193 22.87 30.90 0.42
C GLN A 193 24.32 30.49 0.15
N ILE A 194 24.52 29.58 -0.81
CA ILE A 194 25.84 29.06 -1.20
C ILE A 194 26.00 29.21 -2.71
N PRO A 195 26.19 30.45 -3.22
CA PRO A 195 26.34 30.69 -4.64
C PRO A 195 27.67 30.19 -5.21
N LYS A 196 28.65 29.91 -4.33
CA LYS A 196 30.02 29.46 -4.67
C LYS A 196 30.44 28.27 -3.81
N PRO A 197 29.85 27.07 -4.04
CA PRO A 197 30.16 25.89 -3.24
C PRO A 197 31.64 25.50 -3.30
N GLU A 198 32.36 25.85 -4.36
CA GLU A 198 33.81 25.61 -4.53
C GLU A 198 34.67 26.31 -3.47
N SER A 199 34.16 27.36 -2.82
CA SER A 199 34.87 28.07 -1.75
C SER A 199 34.79 27.39 -0.38
N LEU A 200 33.99 26.33 -0.25
CA LEU A 200 33.77 25.65 1.02
C LEU A 200 34.90 24.65 1.32
N THR A 201 35.14 24.44 2.62
CA THR A 201 36.07 23.42 3.13
C THR A 201 35.28 22.35 3.87
N MET A 202 35.63 21.09 3.62
CA MET A 202 35.09 19.92 4.29
C MET A 202 36.14 19.28 5.20
N VAL A 203 35.72 18.87 6.39
CA VAL A 203 36.55 18.17 7.37
C VAL A 203 35.78 16.95 7.90
N THR A 204 36.43 15.78 7.90
CA THR A 204 35.91 14.55 8.53
C THR A 204 36.79 14.18 9.70
N THR A 205 36.19 13.94 10.87
CA THR A 205 36.87 13.40 12.05
C THR A 205 36.29 12.05 12.43
N VAL A 206 37.08 11.21 13.10
CA VAL A 206 36.62 9.98 13.76
C VAL A 206 37.07 10.03 15.21
N ASN A 207 36.11 10.02 16.13
CA ASN A 207 36.36 10.20 17.57
C ASN A 207 37.17 11.46 17.90
N GLY A 208 36.96 12.54 17.13
CA GLY A 208 37.67 13.81 17.26
C GLY A 208 39.04 13.86 16.59
N GLU A 209 39.54 12.76 16.02
CA GLU A 209 40.76 12.73 15.21
C GLU A 209 40.43 13.14 13.77
N GLU A 210 41.05 14.20 13.24
CA GLU A 210 40.90 14.60 11.84
C GLU A 210 41.44 13.51 10.91
N ARG A 211 40.60 13.07 9.98
CA ARG A 211 40.90 12.03 8.99
C ARG A 211 40.94 12.57 7.57
N GLN A 212 40.05 13.51 7.24
CA GLN A 212 39.98 14.15 5.93
C GLN A 212 39.85 15.66 6.08
N ARG A 213 40.53 16.41 5.21
CA ARG A 213 40.36 17.86 5.05
C ARG A 213 40.59 18.23 3.59
N THR A 214 39.59 18.86 2.97
CA THR A 214 39.65 19.24 1.55
C THR A 214 38.83 20.49 1.26
N GLY A 215 39.19 21.23 0.21
CA GLY A 215 38.28 22.18 -0.44
C GLY A 215 37.33 21.46 -1.40
N ILE A 216 36.14 22.04 -1.64
CA ILE A 216 35.19 21.53 -2.64
C ILE A 216 35.67 21.83 -4.08
N ASP A 217 36.56 22.81 -4.25
CA ASP A 217 37.29 23.06 -5.51
C ASP A 217 38.25 21.92 -5.93
N ASP A 218 38.48 20.94 -5.06
CA ASP A 218 39.22 19.71 -5.40
C ASP A 218 38.38 18.71 -6.21
N LEU A 219 37.06 18.95 -6.37
CA LEU A 219 36.21 18.16 -7.26
C LEU A 219 36.74 18.16 -8.70
N ILE A 220 36.67 17.00 -9.37
CA ILE A 220 36.97 16.83 -10.79
C ILE A 220 35.75 17.20 -11.62
N PHE A 221 34.58 16.68 -11.23
CA PHE A 221 33.27 17.01 -11.79
C PHE A 221 32.45 17.75 -10.72
N ASP A 222 32.12 19.01 -10.98
CA ASP A 222 31.25 19.80 -10.12
C ASP A 222 29.77 19.36 -10.22
N VAL A 223 28.92 19.92 -9.35
CA VAL A 223 27.49 19.58 -9.30
C VAL A 223 26.79 19.77 -10.66
N PRO A 224 26.95 20.90 -11.39
CA PRO A 224 26.37 21.04 -12.72
C PRO A 224 26.78 19.93 -13.69
N ASN A 225 28.07 19.57 -13.73
CA ASN A 225 28.56 18.50 -14.59
C ASN A 225 27.95 17.14 -14.21
N ILE A 226 27.86 16.83 -12.90
CA ILE A 226 27.26 15.58 -12.41
C ILE A 226 25.76 15.52 -12.75
N VAL A 227 24.99 16.57 -12.46
CA VAL A 227 23.54 16.60 -12.72
C VAL A 227 23.26 16.42 -14.21
N ARG A 228 23.99 17.15 -15.07
CA ARG A 228 23.84 17.03 -16.53
C ARG A 228 24.16 15.62 -16.99
N PHE A 229 25.29 15.06 -16.56
CA PHE A 229 25.69 13.71 -16.93
C PHE A 229 24.69 12.65 -16.43
N ALA A 230 24.33 12.71 -15.14
CA ALA A 230 23.38 11.79 -14.52
C ALA A 230 22.00 11.83 -15.18
N SER A 231 21.55 13.00 -15.65
CA SER A 231 20.27 13.12 -16.34
C SER A 231 20.24 12.45 -17.74
N ARG A 232 21.39 12.09 -18.32
CA ARG A 232 21.44 11.45 -19.65
C ARG A 232 20.88 10.04 -19.58
N GLY A 233 19.72 9.84 -20.21
CA GLY A 233 18.97 8.58 -20.20
C GLY A 233 18.21 8.30 -18.90
N HIS A 234 18.41 9.08 -17.83
CA HIS A 234 17.83 8.85 -16.51
C HIS A 234 17.03 10.06 -16.02
N THR A 235 15.88 9.82 -15.41
CA THR A 235 15.10 10.86 -14.74
C THR A 235 15.65 11.06 -13.33
N LEU A 236 16.01 12.30 -12.97
CA LEU A 236 16.30 12.69 -11.60
C LEU A 236 15.04 13.28 -10.99
N GLU A 237 14.55 12.71 -9.90
CA GLU A 237 13.32 13.13 -9.22
C GLU A 237 13.63 14.14 -8.10
N PRO A 238 12.70 15.03 -7.73
CA PRO A 238 12.83 15.83 -6.53
C PRO A 238 13.08 14.95 -5.30
N GLY A 239 14.09 15.32 -4.51
CA GLY A 239 14.57 14.52 -3.38
C GLY A 239 15.72 13.57 -3.71
N THR A 240 16.08 13.35 -4.98
CA THR A 240 17.32 12.63 -5.34
C THR A 240 18.51 13.37 -4.72
N VAL A 241 19.38 12.61 -4.05
CA VAL A 241 20.61 13.14 -3.44
C VAL A 241 21.79 12.74 -4.29
N ILE A 242 22.58 13.73 -4.70
CA ILE A 242 23.86 13.53 -5.37
C ILE A 242 24.96 13.61 -4.32
N MET A 243 25.63 12.49 -4.09
CA MET A 243 26.84 12.34 -3.28
C MET A 243 28.03 12.55 -4.21
N THR A 244 28.72 13.68 -4.06
CA THR A 244 29.72 14.13 -5.04
C THR A 244 31.06 13.40 -4.94
N GLY A 245 31.21 12.48 -4.00
CA GLY A 245 32.42 11.69 -3.76
C GLY A 245 33.17 12.13 -2.50
N THR A 246 34.16 11.33 -2.14
CA THR A 246 34.99 11.51 -0.94
C THR A 246 36.40 11.99 -1.28
N PRO A 247 37.03 12.83 -0.43
CA PRO A 247 38.43 13.19 -0.57
C PRO A 247 39.37 12.09 -0.07
N SER A 248 40.68 12.31 -0.27
CA SER A 248 41.72 11.44 0.30
C SER A 248 41.66 11.39 1.82
N GLY A 249 42.20 10.33 2.40
CA GLY A 249 42.22 10.10 3.86
C GLY A 249 41.20 9.05 4.32
N VAL A 250 40.69 8.21 3.42
CA VAL A 250 39.82 7.08 3.77
C VAL A 250 40.62 5.98 4.49
N ALA A 251 39.98 5.26 5.40
CA ALA A 251 40.61 4.29 6.29
C ALA A 251 41.44 3.22 5.56
N VAL A 252 40.98 2.75 4.39
CA VAL A 252 41.68 1.72 3.60
C VAL A 252 43.08 2.14 3.12
N HIS A 253 43.31 3.44 2.95
CA HIS A 253 44.60 3.98 2.46
C HIS A 253 45.54 4.42 3.59
N MET A 254 45.08 4.41 4.84
CA MET A 254 45.93 4.66 6.00
C MET A 254 46.97 3.55 6.19
N GLN A 255 48.09 3.89 6.84
CA GLN A 255 49.19 2.94 7.11
C GLN A 255 49.48 2.88 8.62
N PRO A 256 48.98 1.86 9.34
CA PRO A 256 48.10 0.78 8.90
C PRO A 256 46.63 1.23 8.66
N PRO A 257 45.82 0.46 7.90
CA PRO A 257 44.40 0.76 7.74
C PRO A 257 43.67 0.79 9.08
N THR A 258 42.89 1.84 9.32
CA THR A 258 42.20 2.07 10.59
C THR A 258 40.70 2.19 10.35
N PHE A 259 40.04 1.05 10.17
CA PHE A 259 38.60 0.97 9.90
C PHE A 259 37.76 1.30 11.13
N LEU A 260 36.55 1.81 10.88
CA LEU A 260 35.56 2.10 11.93
C LEU A 260 35.24 0.85 12.74
N GLN A 261 35.14 1.04 14.05
CA GLN A 261 34.73 0.04 15.02
C GLN A 261 33.36 0.40 15.60
N ASN A 262 32.69 -0.60 16.17
CA ASN A 262 31.48 -0.35 16.95
C ASN A 262 31.79 0.58 18.12
N GLY A 263 31.03 1.67 18.26
CA GLY A 263 31.27 2.74 19.23
C GLY A 263 31.85 4.03 18.65
N ASP A 264 32.43 3.98 17.44
CA ASP A 264 33.06 5.16 16.83
C ASP A 264 32.03 6.22 16.42
N VAL A 265 32.44 7.48 16.47
CA VAL A 265 31.66 8.63 16.00
C VAL A 265 32.42 9.31 14.88
N VAL A 266 31.86 9.30 13.67
CA VAL A 266 32.34 10.10 12.55
C VAL A 266 31.65 11.46 12.62
N GLU A 267 32.40 12.54 12.47
CA GLU A 267 31.84 13.88 12.31
C GLU A 267 32.25 14.42 10.95
N VAL A 268 31.29 14.93 10.17
CA VAL A 268 31.58 15.61 8.90
C VAL A 268 31.10 17.04 9.02
N GLN A 269 31.97 18.00 8.74
CA GLN A 269 31.69 19.42 8.77
C GLN A 269 32.00 20.02 7.42
N ILE A 270 31.10 20.87 6.91
CA ILE A 270 31.35 21.72 5.76
C ILE A 270 31.06 23.15 6.16
N ASP A 271 32.06 24.02 6.00
CA ASP A 271 31.93 25.43 6.34
C ASP A 271 30.77 26.05 5.55
N GLY A 272 29.91 26.83 6.21
CA GLY A 272 28.72 27.43 5.60
C GLY A 272 27.47 26.52 5.51
N ILE A 273 27.59 25.21 5.73
CA ILE A 273 26.45 24.27 5.76
C ILE A 273 26.07 23.89 7.19
N ALA A 274 26.89 23.08 7.88
CA ALA A 274 26.65 22.60 9.25
C ALA A 274 27.75 21.60 9.71
N LYS A 275 27.52 20.92 10.84
CA LYS A 275 28.23 19.72 11.28
C LYS A 275 27.25 18.56 11.45
N MET A 276 27.63 17.39 10.97
CA MET A 276 26.87 16.13 11.05
C MET A 276 27.63 15.10 11.89
N TYR A 277 26.91 14.25 12.64
CA TYR A 277 27.45 13.17 13.47
C TYR A 277 26.92 11.82 12.98
N ALA A 278 27.78 11.01 12.38
CA ALA A 278 27.44 9.70 11.86
C ALA A 278 28.30 8.64 12.56
N GLY A 279 27.74 7.70 13.31
CA GLY A 279 28.56 6.63 13.87
C GLY A 279 27.77 5.53 14.57
N PRO A 280 28.35 4.33 14.73
CA PRO A 280 27.76 3.28 15.56
C PRO A 280 27.84 3.68 17.05
N ARG A 281 26.87 4.40 17.62
CA ARG A 281 26.83 4.54 19.09
C ARG A 281 26.48 3.19 19.70
N ALA A 282 27.30 2.74 20.66
CA ALA A 282 27.07 1.48 21.34
C ALA A 282 25.81 1.55 22.22
N LEU A 283 24.73 0.88 21.80
CA LEU A 283 23.76 0.32 22.75
C LEU A 283 24.44 -0.88 23.42
N LYS A 284 24.64 -0.79 24.75
CA LYS A 284 25.20 -1.87 25.58
C LYS A 284 24.42 -3.18 25.32
N LEU A 285 25.12 -4.17 24.76
CA LEU A 285 24.74 -5.57 24.88
C LEU A 285 24.92 -5.97 26.36
N SER A 286 23.85 -6.09 27.13
CA SER A 286 23.89 -6.89 28.37
C SER A 286 23.65 -8.35 28.01
N ARG A 287 24.64 -9.21 28.31
CA ARG A 287 24.47 -10.66 28.41
C ARG A 287 23.39 -10.96 29.45
N ASP A 288 22.49 -11.91 29.14
CA ASP A 288 21.54 -12.51 30.09
C ASP A 288 22.29 -13.03 31.34
N PRO A 289 21.87 -12.70 32.58
CA PRO A 289 20.99 -13.63 33.32
C PRO A 289 20.05 -12.98 34.38
N GLY A 290 18.77 -13.33 34.35
CA GLY A 290 17.78 -13.32 35.45
C GLY A 290 17.89 -12.32 36.62
N TYR A 291 16.98 -11.32 36.67
CA TYR A 291 16.44 -10.73 37.93
C TYR A 291 15.15 -9.91 37.65
N ARG A 292 14.24 -9.84 38.63
CA ARG A 292 12.84 -9.36 38.53
C ARG A 292 12.67 -7.82 38.65
N ASP A 293 11.55 -7.37 38.07
CA ASP A 293 10.80 -6.09 38.23
C ASP A 293 10.59 -5.69 39.72
N PRO A 294 10.56 -4.39 40.08
CA PRO A 294 9.29 -3.64 40.09
C PRO A 294 9.37 -2.13 39.75
N GLY A 295 8.50 -1.67 38.84
CA GLY A 295 7.63 -0.52 39.13
C GLY A 295 7.66 0.70 38.19
N ARG A 296 6.48 0.95 37.58
CA ARG A 296 5.77 2.25 37.34
C ARG A 296 6.59 3.45 36.83
N THR A 297 6.22 4.19 35.78
CA THR A 297 4.90 4.52 35.22
C THR A 297 5.06 5.37 33.95
N SER A 298 4.08 5.24 33.03
CA SER A 298 3.49 6.27 32.14
C SER A 298 4.27 6.86 30.93
N ASN A 299 3.78 6.46 29.74
CA ASN A 299 3.21 7.24 28.63
C ASN A 299 4.04 8.33 27.91
N CYS A 300 4.24 8.13 26.59
CA CYS A 300 3.74 8.91 25.42
C CYS A 300 4.69 8.62 24.22
N ILE A 301 4.37 7.78 23.22
CA ILE A 301 3.72 8.09 21.92
C ILE A 301 4.26 9.42 21.33
N LEU A 302 5.02 9.44 20.23
CA LEU A 302 4.49 9.38 18.86
C LEU A 302 5.51 8.93 17.81
N ARG A 303 4.99 8.16 16.85
CA ARG A 303 5.59 7.74 15.58
C ARG A 303 5.34 8.82 14.52
N THR A 304 6.11 8.81 13.43
CA THR A 304 5.64 8.61 12.03
C THR A 304 6.85 8.74 11.07
N GLU A 305 7.28 7.68 10.38
CA GLU A 305 6.84 7.24 9.03
C GLU A 305 7.17 8.23 7.89
N THR A 306 7.43 7.88 6.63
CA THR A 306 7.59 6.65 5.84
C THR A 306 8.05 7.16 4.47
N SER A 307 8.76 6.33 3.69
CA SER A 307 8.75 6.50 2.23
C SER A 307 9.32 5.33 1.45
N ILE A 308 8.75 5.16 0.25
CA ILE A 308 8.70 3.95 -0.57
C ILE A 308 9.53 4.15 -1.86
N GLY A 309 10.31 3.14 -2.24
CA GLY A 309 10.91 2.98 -3.57
C GLY A 309 10.73 1.54 -4.04
N SER A 310 10.24 1.38 -5.28
CA SER A 310 9.85 0.14 -5.94
C SER A 310 11.05 -0.74 -6.32
N HIS A 311 11.43 -1.66 -5.44
CA HIS A 311 11.77 -3.06 -5.71
C HIS A 311 11.17 -3.79 -4.50
N GLY A 312 10.44 -4.89 -4.70
CA GLY A 312 9.89 -5.63 -3.55
C GLY A 312 11.01 -5.85 -2.53
N PRO A 313 10.82 -5.48 -1.25
CA PRO A 313 11.88 -5.68 -0.28
C PRO A 313 12.13 -7.18 -0.25
N SER A 314 13.35 -7.61 -0.57
CA SER A 314 13.87 -8.78 0.11
C SER A 314 13.70 -8.44 1.58
N MET A 315 12.77 -9.11 2.26
CA MET A 315 12.61 -8.90 3.69
C MET A 315 13.98 -9.13 4.31
N GLU A 316 14.62 -8.07 4.81
CA GLU A 316 15.68 -8.26 5.78
C GLU A 316 15.08 -9.13 6.88
N GLU A 317 15.67 -10.30 7.06
CA GLU A 317 15.30 -11.20 8.13
C GLU A 317 15.44 -10.44 9.45
N PRO A 318 14.44 -10.48 10.33
CA PRO A 318 14.54 -9.90 11.66
C PRO A 318 15.82 -10.40 12.34
N SER A 319 16.70 -9.49 12.74
CA SER A 319 17.97 -9.81 13.41
C SER A 319 17.79 -10.53 14.76
N GLN A 320 16.55 -10.75 15.19
CA GLN A 320 16.09 -11.87 15.99
C GLN A 320 14.68 -12.30 15.52
N PRO A 321 14.34 -13.61 15.47
CA PRO A 321 12.99 -14.03 15.11
C PRO A 321 11.99 -13.37 16.06
N VAL A 322 11.02 -12.61 15.50
CA VAL A 322 9.94 -12.02 16.29
C VAL A 322 9.22 -13.17 16.98
N ARG A 323 9.42 -13.26 18.30
CA ARG A 323 8.88 -14.36 19.10
C ARG A 323 7.36 -14.26 19.09
N LEU A 324 6.69 -15.38 18.84
CA LEU A 324 5.24 -15.48 18.96
C LEU A 324 4.80 -14.96 20.35
N PRO A 325 3.95 -13.92 20.42
CA PRO A 325 3.41 -13.44 21.69
C PRO A 325 2.61 -14.51 22.40
N ASN A 326 2.58 -14.47 23.73
CA ASN A 326 1.78 -15.43 24.52
C ASN A 326 0.28 -15.23 24.32
N SER A 327 -0.15 -13.98 24.10
CA SER A 327 -1.56 -13.65 23.87
C SER A 327 -1.74 -12.44 22.95
N THR A 328 -2.95 -12.32 22.40
CA THR A 328 -3.42 -11.19 21.59
C THR A 328 -4.92 -11.02 21.76
N THR A 329 -5.51 -9.89 21.35
CA THR A 329 -6.97 -9.77 21.36
C THR A 329 -7.57 -10.54 20.19
N VAL A 330 -7.03 -10.32 18.99
CA VAL A 330 -7.50 -10.95 17.75
C VAL A 330 -6.34 -11.68 17.07
N LEU A 331 -6.46 -12.99 16.93
CA LEU A 331 -5.56 -13.78 16.10
C LEU A 331 -6.09 -13.85 14.67
N ILE A 332 -5.26 -13.54 13.69
CA ILE A 332 -5.61 -13.56 12.28
C ILE A 332 -4.75 -14.61 11.58
N VAL A 333 -5.40 -15.54 10.89
CA VAL A 333 -4.72 -16.65 10.18
C VAL A 333 -4.71 -16.35 8.69
N GLY A 334 -3.54 -16.03 8.12
CA GLY A 334 -3.36 -15.67 6.71
C GLY A 334 -3.00 -14.19 6.55
N GLY A 335 -1.88 -13.92 5.90
CA GLY A 335 -1.34 -12.57 5.64
C GLY A 335 -1.68 -12.03 4.24
N GLY A 336 -2.78 -12.48 3.64
CA GLY A 336 -3.31 -11.90 2.42
C GLY A 336 -4.02 -10.55 2.66
N PRO A 337 -4.59 -9.93 1.62
CA PRO A 337 -5.12 -8.57 1.70
C PRO A 337 -6.28 -8.45 2.70
N VAL A 338 -7.13 -9.49 2.79
CA VAL A 338 -8.25 -9.56 3.75
C VAL A 338 -7.74 -9.73 5.19
N GLY A 339 -6.68 -10.51 5.40
CA GLY A 339 -6.08 -10.70 6.72
C GLY A 339 -5.38 -9.44 7.23
N ILE A 340 -4.62 -8.77 6.35
CA ILE A 340 -3.97 -7.49 6.65
C ILE A 340 -5.02 -6.42 6.96
N LEU A 341 -6.08 -6.31 6.13
CA LEU A 341 -7.17 -5.39 6.40
C LEU A 341 -7.90 -5.71 7.71
N SER A 342 -8.09 -6.99 8.04
CA SER A 342 -8.67 -7.39 9.33
C SER A 342 -7.85 -6.83 10.48
N ALA A 343 -6.52 -6.96 10.43
CA ALA A 343 -5.64 -6.43 11.46
C ALA A 343 -5.71 -4.90 11.54
N PHE A 344 -5.70 -4.22 10.39
CA PHE A 344 -5.82 -2.76 10.32
C PHE A 344 -7.17 -2.28 10.89
N ALA A 345 -8.30 -2.88 10.47
CA ALA A 345 -9.62 -2.52 10.95
C ALA A 345 -9.76 -2.71 12.48
N MET A 346 -9.33 -3.86 13.01
CA MET A 346 -9.36 -4.12 14.45
C MET A 346 -8.46 -3.16 15.23
N SER A 347 -7.31 -2.78 14.67
CA SER A 347 -6.41 -1.81 15.30
C SER A 347 -7.03 -0.42 15.45
N LYS A 348 -7.96 -0.01 14.55
CA LYS A 348 -8.71 1.24 14.68
C LYS A 348 -9.65 1.24 15.87
N TYR A 349 -10.12 0.06 16.27
CA TYR A 349 -10.88 -0.15 17.51
C TYR A 349 -9.98 -0.35 18.74
N GLY A 350 -8.66 -0.16 18.62
CA GLY A 350 -7.69 -0.25 19.71
C GLY A 350 -7.26 -1.68 20.07
N MET A 351 -7.66 -2.68 19.29
CA MET A 351 -7.40 -4.10 19.58
C MET A 351 -6.01 -4.53 19.14
N ASP A 352 -5.28 -5.21 20.02
CA ASP A 352 -4.00 -5.83 19.68
C ASP A 352 -4.24 -7.07 18.80
N CYS A 353 -3.52 -7.17 17.68
CA CYS A 353 -3.69 -8.20 16.67
C CYS A 353 -2.36 -8.91 16.36
N VAL A 354 -2.42 -10.23 16.16
CA VAL A 354 -1.31 -11.02 15.60
C VAL A 354 -1.77 -11.65 14.30
N VAL A 355 -1.06 -11.39 13.21
CA VAL A 355 -1.27 -12.02 11.90
C VAL A 355 -0.24 -13.12 11.71
N LEU A 356 -0.70 -14.33 11.42
CA LEU A 356 0.15 -15.49 11.12
C LEU A 356 0.14 -15.74 9.61
N GLU A 357 1.31 -15.66 8.98
CA GLU A 357 1.54 -15.97 7.57
C GLU A 357 2.51 -17.15 7.45
N ARG A 358 2.11 -18.20 6.73
CA ARG A 358 2.90 -19.43 6.60
C ARG A 358 4.07 -19.32 5.62
N HIS A 359 4.02 -18.39 4.68
CA HIS A 359 5.03 -18.21 3.63
C HIS A 359 6.13 -17.23 4.07
N ALA A 360 7.40 -17.55 3.78
CA ALA A 360 8.55 -16.68 4.06
C ALA A 360 8.48 -15.38 3.25
N THR A 361 8.10 -15.52 1.99
CA THR A 361 7.95 -14.42 1.05
C THR A 361 6.54 -14.40 0.52
N ARG A 362 6.06 -13.21 0.16
CA ARG A 362 4.84 -13.10 -0.64
C ARG A 362 5.08 -13.70 -2.02
N LEU A 363 4.03 -14.25 -2.63
CA LEU A 363 4.05 -14.56 -4.05
C LEU A 363 4.26 -13.28 -4.87
N GLY A 364 5.27 -13.25 -5.73
CA GLY A 364 5.62 -12.07 -6.54
C GLY A 364 4.61 -11.74 -7.65
N GLN A 365 3.73 -12.67 -8.02
CA GLN A 365 2.76 -12.44 -9.08
C GLN A 365 1.57 -11.58 -8.61
N PRO A 366 1.18 -10.57 -9.40
CA PRO A 366 -0.06 -9.85 -9.20
C PRO A 366 -1.28 -10.78 -9.32
N LYS A 367 -2.12 -10.83 -8.29
CA LYS A 367 -3.37 -11.62 -8.23
C LYS A 367 -4.57 -10.73 -8.58
N ALA A 368 -5.42 -10.41 -7.60
CA ALA A 368 -6.47 -9.42 -7.80
C ALA A 368 -5.86 -8.07 -8.20
N HIS A 369 -6.63 -7.27 -8.94
CA HIS A 369 -6.14 -6.00 -9.48
C HIS A 369 -7.19 -4.89 -9.44
N VAL A 370 -8.47 -5.26 -9.50
CA VAL A 370 -9.59 -4.34 -9.35
C VAL A 370 -9.91 -4.09 -7.89
N THR A 371 -9.83 -2.82 -7.47
CA THR A 371 -10.33 -2.33 -6.18
C THR A 371 -11.58 -1.50 -6.44
N ASN A 372 -12.76 -2.01 -6.08
CA ASN A 372 -14.03 -1.38 -6.42
C ASN A 372 -14.40 -0.22 -5.49
N SER A 373 -15.39 0.59 -5.88
CA SER A 373 -15.83 1.76 -5.09
C SER A 373 -16.16 1.42 -3.64
N ARG A 374 -16.87 0.31 -3.37
CA ARG A 374 -17.23 -0.05 -1.99
C ARG A 374 -16.01 -0.36 -1.13
N THR A 375 -15.01 -1.02 -1.68
CA THR A 375 -13.76 -1.28 -0.97
C THR A 375 -13.00 0.01 -0.66
N VAL A 376 -12.98 0.97 -1.58
CA VAL A 376 -12.30 2.26 -1.32
C VAL A 376 -13.06 3.11 -0.31
N GLU A 377 -14.41 3.07 -0.29
CA GLU A 377 -15.18 3.70 0.78
C GLU A 377 -14.85 3.13 2.16
N ILE A 378 -14.63 1.82 2.25
CA ILE A 378 -14.22 1.15 3.49
C ILE A 378 -12.82 1.60 3.91
N PHE A 379 -11.88 1.68 2.96
CA PHE A 379 -10.55 2.23 3.20
C PHE A 379 -10.63 3.68 3.70
N ARG A 380 -11.45 4.50 3.06
CA ARG A 380 -11.72 5.88 3.45
C ARG A 380 -12.24 5.99 4.89
N GLN A 381 -13.22 5.16 5.26
CA GLN A 381 -13.78 5.17 6.64
C GLN A 381 -12.72 4.79 7.68
N TYR A 382 -11.84 3.83 7.40
CA TYR A 382 -10.73 3.49 8.30
C TYR A 382 -9.55 4.47 8.23
N GLY A 383 -9.60 5.47 7.35
CA GLY A 383 -8.52 6.44 7.14
C GLY A 383 -7.27 5.85 6.48
N LEU A 384 -7.45 4.90 5.55
CA LEU A 384 -6.37 4.39 4.69
C LEU A 384 -6.30 5.24 3.42
N ASP A 385 -5.21 6.01 3.27
CA ASP A 385 -5.01 6.89 2.12
C ASP A 385 -4.50 6.13 0.89
N VAL A 386 -5.38 5.93 -0.09
CA VAL A 386 -5.04 5.26 -1.35
C VAL A 386 -4.53 6.21 -2.45
N SER A 387 -4.29 7.50 -2.16
CA SER A 387 -3.86 8.49 -3.16
C SER A 387 -2.56 8.10 -3.84
N TYR A 388 -1.62 7.48 -3.12
CA TYR A 388 -0.40 6.93 -3.70
C TYR A 388 -0.71 5.76 -4.64
N LEU A 389 -1.58 4.83 -4.23
CA LEU A 389 -1.95 3.66 -5.03
C LEU A 389 -2.62 4.05 -6.36
N ARG A 390 -3.44 5.11 -6.36
CA ARG A 390 -4.03 5.68 -7.59
C ARG A 390 -2.99 6.24 -8.56
N LYS A 391 -1.83 6.71 -8.05
CA LYS A 391 -0.74 7.25 -8.90
C LYS A 391 0.13 6.15 -9.51
N VAL A 392 0.32 5.04 -8.80
CA VAL A 392 1.17 3.92 -9.28
C VAL A 392 0.39 2.86 -10.05
N GLY A 393 -0.94 2.85 -9.92
CA GLY A 393 -1.85 2.04 -10.73
C GLY A 393 -1.99 2.56 -12.17
N LEU A 394 -2.89 1.95 -12.94
CA LEU A 394 -3.26 2.46 -14.26
C LEU A 394 -3.99 3.81 -14.14
N SER A 395 -3.82 4.67 -15.14
CA SER A 395 -4.64 5.87 -15.27
C SER A 395 -6.11 5.51 -15.47
N ASP A 396 -7.03 6.42 -15.14
CA ASP A 396 -8.47 6.21 -15.33
C ASP A 396 -8.81 5.86 -16.80
N GLU A 397 -8.21 6.55 -17.77
CA GLU A 397 -8.42 6.29 -19.20
C GLU A 397 -7.99 4.87 -19.61
N GLU A 398 -6.88 4.37 -19.05
CA GLU A 398 -6.39 3.02 -19.30
C GLU A 398 -7.26 1.97 -18.60
N ALA A 399 -7.68 2.24 -17.36
CA ALA A 399 -8.50 1.36 -16.57
C ALA A 399 -9.92 1.19 -17.15
N GLU A 400 -10.38 2.16 -17.95
CA GLU A 400 -11.73 2.15 -18.54
C GLU A 400 -11.90 1.24 -19.75
N ASN A 401 -10.84 0.86 -20.47
CA ASN A 401 -11.00 0.10 -21.71
C ASN A 401 -10.79 -1.40 -21.52
N VAL A 402 -11.73 -2.20 -22.03
CA VAL A 402 -11.62 -3.65 -22.21
C VAL A 402 -11.70 -3.96 -23.71
N LEU A 403 -10.65 -4.59 -24.25
CA LEU A 403 -10.51 -4.85 -25.67
C LEU A 403 -10.74 -6.32 -26.00
N PHE A 404 -11.33 -6.55 -27.17
CA PHE A 404 -11.54 -7.87 -27.76
C PHE A 404 -10.91 -7.90 -29.14
N ALA A 405 -9.95 -8.79 -29.36
CA ALA A 405 -9.17 -8.81 -30.60
C ALA A 405 -8.67 -10.22 -30.95
N SER A 406 -8.25 -10.45 -32.19
CA SER A 406 -7.61 -11.70 -32.62
C SER A 406 -6.17 -11.84 -32.10
N SER A 407 -5.50 -10.71 -31.90
CA SER A 407 -4.20 -10.50 -31.24
C SER A 407 -4.06 -9.01 -30.94
N MET A 408 -3.07 -8.59 -30.13
CA MET A 408 -2.87 -7.14 -29.86
C MET A 408 -2.54 -6.32 -31.12
N SER A 409 -1.81 -6.91 -32.08
CA SER A 409 -1.48 -6.30 -33.37
C SER A 409 -2.47 -6.59 -34.50
N GLY A 410 -3.50 -7.41 -34.23
CA GLY A 410 -4.40 -7.96 -35.24
C GLY A 410 -5.74 -7.21 -35.35
N VAL A 411 -6.76 -7.94 -35.79
CA VAL A 411 -8.12 -7.40 -35.93
C VAL A 411 -8.73 -7.16 -34.55
N GLN A 412 -9.08 -5.91 -34.27
CA GLN A 412 -9.89 -5.56 -33.11
C GLN A 412 -11.36 -5.82 -33.43
N PHE A 413 -11.97 -6.76 -32.70
CA PHE A 413 -13.40 -7.08 -32.82
C PHE A 413 -14.29 -6.02 -32.18
N GLY A 414 -13.82 -5.42 -31.07
CA GLY A 414 -14.53 -4.35 -30.40
C GLY A 414 -13.87 -3.91 -29.09
N LEU A 415 -14.45 -2.89 -28.49
CA LEU A 415 -14.00 -2.29 -27.23
C LEU A 415 -15.21 -1.98 -26.36
N LEU A 416 -15.13 -2.33 -25.08
CA LEU A 416 -16.06 -1.88 -24.05
C LEU A 416 -15.39 -0.84 -23.17
N LYS A 417 -16.10 0.26 -22.93
CA LYS A 417 -15.71 1.26 -21.94
C LYS A 417 -16.46 1.00 -20.66
N THR A 418 -15.72 0.67 -19.61
CA THR A 418 -16.25 0.59 -18.26
C THR A 418 -16.57 2.00 -17.78
N ARG A 419 -17.68 2.17 -17.08
CA ARG A 419 -18.24 3.48 -16.68
C ARG A 419 -17.72 3.93 -15.32
N ILE A 420 -16.50 3.54 -14.98
CA ILE A 420 -15.91 3.70 -13.64
C ILE A 420 -15.86 5.16 -13.21
N THR A 421 -15.52 6.09 -14.11
CA THR A 421 -15.45 7.52 -13.80
C THR A 421 -16.64 8.33 -14.32
N SER A 422 -17.70 7.64 -14.78
CA SER A 422 -18.90 8.27 -15.29
C SER A 422 -19.56 9.18 -14.24
N PRO A 423 -20.33 10.21 -14.66
CA PRO A 423 -21.09 11.04 -13.74
C PRO A 423 -22.00 10.22 -12.80
N ALA A 424 -22.58 9.12 -13.30
CA ALA A 424 -23.40 8.22 -12.49
C ALA A 424 -22.58 7.52 -11.39
N ALA A 425 -21.40 7.00 -11.71
CA ALA A 425 -20.52 6.38 -10.72
C ALA A 425 -20.04 7.39 -9.66
N LYS A 426 -19.63 8.59 -10.08
CA LYS A 426 -19.23 9.69 -9.19
C LYS A 426 -20.37 10.25 -8.33
N ALA A 427 -21.62 10.10 -8.77
CA ALA A 427 -22.81 10.47 -8.00
C ALA A 427 -23.25 9.36 -7.03
N ALA A 428 -22.85 8.11 -7.27
CA ALA A 428 -23.20 6.95 -6.46
C ALA A 428 -22.27 6.76 -5.24
N SER A 429 -21.02 7.22 -5.34
CA SER A 429 -19.99 7.05 -4.32
C SER A 429 -18.98 8.22 -4.37
N PRO A 430 -18.42 8.66 -3.22
CA PRO A 430 -17.33 9.63 -3.22
C PRO A 430 -16.02 9.05 -3.80
N GLU A 431 -15.93 7.72 -3.86
CA GLU A 431 -14.78 6.99 -4.35
C GLU A 431 -15.12 6.18 -5.61
N VAL A 432 -14.25 6.23 -6.60
CA VAL A 432 -14.34 5.40 -7.82
C VAL A 432 -13.38 4.22 -7.75
N MET A 433 -13.74 3.14 -8.42
CA MET A 433 -12.87 1.97 -8.62
C MET A 433 -11.53 2.40 -9.25
N PHE A 434 -10.47 1.68 -8.93
CA PHE A 434 -9.18 1.83 -9.61
C PHE A 434 -8.45 0.48 -9.73
N ASN A 435 -7.44 0.46 -10.60
CA ASN A 435 -6.63 -0.72 -10.85
C ASN A 435 -5.24 -0.58 -10.25
N VAL A 436 -4.87 -1.50 -9.37
CA VAL A 436 -3.54 -1.56 -8.76
C VAL A 436 -3.16 -3.01 -8.55
N GLU A 437 -1.87 -3.33 -8.66
CA GLU A 437 -1.41 -4.67 -8.33
C GLU A 437 -1.66 -4.99 -6.85
N GLN A 438 -2.24 -6.17 -6.57
CA GLN A 438 -2.47 -6.63 -5.20
C GLN A 438 -1.21 -6.56 -4.31
N PRO A 439 0.01 -6.87 -4.79
CA PRO A 439 1.24 -6.62 -4.05
C PRO A 439 1.36 -5.19 -3.47
N ALA A 440 1.21 -4.17 -4.30
CA ALA A 440 1.32 -2.77 -3.86
C ALA A 440 0.22 -2.41 -2.84
N LEU A 441 -1.00 -2.91 -3.05
CA LEU A 441 -2.11 -2.74 -2.11
C LEU A 441 -1.82 -3.42 -0.76
N GLU A 442 -1.36 -4.66 -0.76
CA GLU A 442 -0.99 -5.41 0.46
C GLU A 442 0.12 -4.71 1.24
N ASP A 443 1.18 -4.25 0.55
CA ASP A 443 2.29 -3.57 1.20
C ASP A 443 1.83 -2.26 1.84
N HIS A 444 1.04 -1.46 1.12
CA HIS A 444 0.50 -0.22 1.65
C HIS A 444 -0.41 -0.45 2.87
N MET A 445 -1.32 -1.43 2.81
CA MET A 445 -2.16 -1.80 3.94
C MET A 445 -1.36 -2.34 5.12
N LEU A 446 -0.31 -3.14 4.86
CA LEU A 446 0.52 -3.71 5.91
C LEU A 446 1.31 -2.63 6.63
N GLN A 447 1.90 -1.67 5.90
CA GLN A 447 2.59 -0.54 6.52
C GLN A 447 1.62 0.27 7.39
N ALA A 448 0.42 0.59 6.87
CA ALA A 448 -0.60 1.29 7.65
C ALA A 448 -1.04 0.51 8.90
N ALA A 449 -1.17 -0.83 8.81
CA ALA A 449 -1.45 -1.71 9.92
C ALA A 449 -0.34 -1.69 10.96
N LEU A 450 0.91 -1.85 10.53
CA LEU A 450 2.07 -1.82 11.41
C LEU A 450 2.21 -0.46 12.10
N LYS A 451 1.94 0.66 11.40
CA LYS A 451 1.96 2.06 11.91
C LYS A 451 1.11 2.29 13.14
N THR A 452 0.05 1.51 13.31
CA THR A 452 -0.82 1.63 14.49
C THR A 452 -0.14 1.22 15.79
N GLY A 453 0.91 0.40 15.72
CA GLY A 453 1.59 -0.17 16.89
C GLY A 453 0.80 -1.28 17.58
N LYS A 454 -0.36 -1.64 17.03
CA LYS A 454 -1.29 -2.65 17.54
C LYS A 454 -1.24 -3.97 16.78
N VAL A 455 -0.53 -4.01 15.65
CA VAL A 455 -0.46 -5.17 14.77
C VAL A 455 0.95 -5.76 14.79
N THR A 456 1.03 -7.05 15.10
CA THR A 456 2.23 -7.87 14.89
C THR A 456 2.01 -8.78 13.69
N TYR A 457 2.90 -8.75 12.70
CA TYR A 457 2.81 -9.58 11.50
C TYR A 457 3.95 -10.61 11.48
N LEU A 458 3.61 -11.90 11.55
CA LEU A 458 4.58 -13.00 11.70
C LEU A 458 4.56 -13.90 10.47
N ARG A 459 5.66 -13.91 9.71
CA ARG A 459 5.87 -14.86 8.61
C ARG A 459 6.49 -16.16 9.10
N MET A 460 6.40 -17.21 8.29
CA MET A 460 6.84 -18.56 8.64
C MET A 460 6.16 -19.13 9.89
N HIS A 461 4.98 -18.60 10.23
CA HIS A 461 4.15 -19.07 11.33
C HIS A 461 2.87 -19.67 10.75
N GLU A 462 2.78 -21.00 10.79
CA GLU A 462 1.64 -21.73 10.24
C GLU A 462 0.69 -22.14 11.36
N TRP A 463 -0.52 -21.61 11.34
CA TRP A 463 -1.57 -22.05 12.26
C TRP A 463 -1.97 -23.51 11.99
N LYS A 464 -2.02 -24.33 13.04
CA LYS A 464 -2.31 -25.77 12.95
C LYS A 464 -3.65 -26.17 13.54
N GLY A 465 -4.24 -25.33 14.39
CA GLY A 465 -5.56 -25.54 14.99
C GLY A 465 -5.76 -24.74 16.28
N CYS A 466 -6.91 -24.89 16.91
CA CYS A 466 -7.22 -24.23 18.18
C CYS A 466 -8.19 -25.04 19.03
N THR A 467 -8.26 -24.67 20.31
CA THR A 467 -9.29 -25.10 21.27
C THR A 467 -9.85 -23.88 21.99
N GLU A 468 -11.13 -23.92 22.35
CA GLU A 468 -11.79 -22.87 23.14
C GLU A 468 -12.02 -23.36 24.58
N ASP A 469 -11.72 -22.51 25.56
CA ASP A 469 -12.14 -22.74 26.94
C ASP A 469 -13.67 -22.56 27.05
N PRO A 470 -14.42 -23.57 27.53
CA PRO A 470 -15.87 -23.51 27.54
C PRO A 470 -16.44 -22.41 28.46
N THR A 471 -15.67 -21.98 29.45
CA THR A 471 -16.05 -21.01 30.49
C THR A 471 -15.63 -19.59 30.12
N THR A 472 -14.35 -19.39 29.81
CA THR A 472 -13.81 -18.04 29.51
C THR A 472 -13.99 -17.63 28.06
N LYS A 473 -14.29 -18.58 27.17
CA LYS A 473 -14.31 -18.40 25.71
C LYS A 473 -12.96 -17.98 25.11
N GLU A 474 -11.88 -18.14 25.87
CA GLU A 474 -10.53 -17.89 25.37
C GLU A 474 -10.11 -19.00 24.40
N ILE A 475 -9.57 -18.60 23.25
CA ILE A 475 -9.11 -19.50 22.19
C ILE A 475 -7.60 -19.68 22.33
N THR A 476 -7.16 -20.90 22.60
CA THR A 476 -5.74 -21.28 22.54
C THR A 476 -5.45 -21.87 21.15
N SER A 477 -4.59 -21.21 20.39
CA SER A 477 -4.19 -21.63 19.05
C SER A 477 -2.80 -22.25 19.04
N THR A 478 -2.66 -23.35 18.31
CA THR A 478 -1.39 -24.05 18.06
C THR A 478 -0.76 -23.53 16.77
N VAL A 479 0.50 -23.09 16.86
CA VAL A 479 1.24 -22.47 15.75
C VAL A 479 2.54 -23.23 15.52
N LEU A 480 2.76 -23.70 14.30
CA LEU A 480 4.04 -24.24 13.85
C LEU A 480 4.94 -23.08 13.40
N LEU A 481 6.04 -22.89 14.10
CA LEU A 481 7.18 -22.10 13.67
C LEU A 481 7.90 -22.92 12.60
N ARG A 482 7.72 -22.61 11.31
CA ARG A 482 8.25 -23.45 10.21
C ARG A 482 9.77 -23.58 10.26
N GLU A 483 10.43 -22.58 10.84
CA GLU A 483 11.82 -22.61 11.25
C GLU A 483 11.87 -22.14 12.72
N PRO A 484 12.36 -22.96 13.67
CA PRO A 484 13.12 -24.21 13.50
C PRO A 484 12.26 -25.50 13.34
N GLY A 485 10.95 -25.40 13.08
CA GLY A 485 10.05 -26.56 13.00
C GLY A 485 9.37 -26.91 14.34
N THR A 486 9.41 -25.99 15.31
CA THR A 486 8.82 -26.18 16.64
C THR A 486 7.37 -25.70 16.69
N THR A 487 6.59 -26.27 17.60
CA THR A 487 5.21 -25.82 17.84
C THR A 487 5.18 -24.94 19.09
N SER A 488 4.41 -23.87 19.02
CA SER A 488 4.12 -22.96 20.13
C SER A 488 2.62 -22.68 20.19
N SER A 489 2.17 -21.95 21.21
CA SER A 489 0.77 -21.61 21.42
C SER A 489 0.58 -20.13 21.68
N ILE A 490 -0.56 -19.60 21.25
CA ILE A 490 -0.98 -18.22 21.51
C ILE A 490 -2.45 -18.21 21.94
N SER A 491 -2.75 -17.48 23.01
CA SER A 491 -4.13 -17.25 23.46
C SER A 491 -4.74 -16.02 22.78
N SER A 492 -6.03 -16.08 22.47
CA SER A 492 -6.76 -14.97 21.84
C SER A 492 -8.24 -14.97 22.23
N LYS A 493 -8.89 -13.79 22.19
CA LYS A 493 -10.34 -13.72 22.39
C LYS A 493 -11.12 -14.05 21.12
N TYR A 494 -10.56 -13.66 19.97
CA TYR A 494 -11.16 -13.88 18.66
C TYR A 494 -10.14 -14.45 17.68
N LEU A 495 -10.64 -15.27 16.76
CA LEU A 495 -9.87 -15.81 15.64
C LEU A 495 -10.55 -15.44 14.32
N ILE A 496 -9.82 -14.85 13.39
CA ILE A 496 -10.32 -14.55 12.04
C ILE A 496 -9.43 -15.27 11.02
N ALA A 497 -9.97 -16.30 10.38
CA ALA A 497 -9.29 -17.08 9.38
C ALA A 497 -9.49 -16.49 7.98
N CYS A 498 -8.37 -16.07 7.39
CA CYS A 498 -8.22 -15.48 6.07
C CYS A 498 -7.22 -16.30 5.22
N ASP A 499 -7.12 -17.61 5.45
CA ASP A 499 -6.10 -18.53 4.91
C ASP A 499 -6.40 -19.07 3.50
N GLY A 500 -7.37 -18.45 2.81
CA GLY A 500 -7.57 -18.57 1.36
C GLY A 500 -8.41 -19.75 0.89
N THR A 501 -8.44 -19.97 -0.43
CA THR A 501 -9.33 -20.97 -1.06
C THR A 501 -9.01 -22.40 -0.63
N ASN A 502 -7.78 -22.70 -0.19
CA ASN A 502 -7.39 -24.00 0.39
C ASN A 502 -7.26 -23.94 1.92
N ALA A 503 -8.07 -23.09 2.56
CA ALA A 503 -8.07 -22.89 4.00
C ALA A 503 -8.25 -24.21 4.77
N ARG A 504 -7.28 -24.48 5.65
CA ARG A 504 -7.34 -25.58 6.63
C ARG A 504 -8.23 -25.19 7.81
N SER A 505 -8.39 -23.89 8.05
CA SER A 505 -9.28 -23.34 9.07
C SER A 505 -10.70 -23.88 8.94
N ARG A 506 -11.25 -24.03 7.74
CA ARG A 506 -12.60 -24.56 7.53
C ARG A 506 -12.78 -25.96 8.10
N GLU A 507 -11.82 -26.86 7.87
CA GLU A 507 -11.89 -28.24 8.38
C GLU A 507 -11.81 -28.25 9.90
N ILE A 508 -10.86 -27.50 10.47
CA ILE A 508 -10.62 -27.45 11.92
C ILE A 508 -11.80 -26.79 12.65
N LEU A 509 -12.34 -25.71 12.10
CA LEU A 509 -13.49 -24.99 12.63
C LEU A 509 -14.84 -25.66 12.28
N GLN A 510 -14.80 -26.78 11.55
CA GLN A 510 -15.95 -27.58 11.14
C GLN A 510 -17.01 -26.78 10.38
N ILE A 511 -16.55 -25.93 9.44
CA ILE A 511 -17.41 -25.12 8.59
C ILE A 511 -17.48 -25.74 7.19
N PRO A 512 -18.64 -26.27 6.77
CA PRO A 512 -18.79 -26.84 5.43
C PRO A 512 -18.56 -25.82 4.32
N PHE A 513 -17.86 -26.24 3.26
CA PHE A 513 -17.61 -25.46 2.05
C PHE A 513 -18.25 -26.15 0.86
N ARG A 514 -19.34 -25.58 0.34
CA ARG A 514 -20.23 -26.25 -0.62
C ARG A 514 -20.18 -25.57 -1.98
N PRO A 515 -20.29 -26.32 -3.09
CA PRO A 515 -20.54 -25.75 -4.41
C PRO A 515 -21.80 -24.90 -4.42
N LEU A 516 -21.82 -23.91 -5.31
CA LEU A 516 -23.00 -23.08 -5.54
C LEU A 516 -24.23 -23.93 -5.92
N ASN A 517 -25.38 -23.66 -5.31
CA ASN A 517 -26.66 -24.35 -5.55
C ASN A 517 -26.61 -25.89 -5.45
N ASN A 518 -25.68 -26.47 -4.68
CA ASN A 518 -25.45 -27.92 -4.62
C ASN A 518 -25.17 -28.55 -6.00
N GLY A 519 -24.68 -27.76 -6.95
CA GLY A 519 -24.29 -28.22 -8.27
C GLY A 519 -23.02 -29.09 -8.26
N PRO A 520 -22.66 -29.70 -9.39
CA PRO A 520 -21.41 -30.44 -9.50
C PRO A 520 -20.22 -29.51 -9.26
N GLU A 521 -19.22 -30.03 -8.57
CA GLU A 521 -17.95 -29.32 -8.41
C GLU A 521 -17.17 -29.39 -9.73
N VAL A 522 -17.04 -28.24 -10.40
CA VAL A 522 -16.20 -28.10 -11.58
C VAL A 522 -15.03 -27.21 -11.22
N ALA A 523 -13.82 -27.78 -11.31
CA ALA A 523 -12.59 -27.04 -11.13
C ALA A 523 -12.19 -26.39 -12.46
N LEU A 524 -11.99 -25.07 -12.43
CA LEU A 524 -11.50 -24.30 -13.55
C LEU A 524 -9.99 -24.15 -13.41
N HIS A 525 -9.24 -24.56 -14.43
CA HIS A 525 -7.78 -24.58 -14.41
C HIS A 525 -7.20 -23.46 -15.27
N TYR A 526 -6.30 -22.70 -14.68
CA TYR A 526 -5.67 -21.55 -15.27
C TYR A 526 -4.16 -21.66 -15.20
N ILE A 527 -3.51 -21.09 -16.20
CA ILE A 527 -2.09 -20.80 -16.16
C ILE A 527 -1.86 -19.34 -16.50
N SER A 528 -1.01 -18.71 -15.69
CA SER A 528 -0.74 -17.28 -15.79
C SER A 528 0.77 -17.04 -15.84
N VAL A 529 1.18 -16.24 -16.81
CA VAL A 529 2.55 -15.79 -17.01
C VAL A 529 2.62 -14.33 -16.59
N HIS A 530 3.41 -14.03 -15.57
CA HIS A 530 3.78 -12.67 -15.22
C HIS A 530 5.04 -12.31 -15.99
N PHE A 531 5.00 -11.22 -16.75
CA PHE A 531 6.11 -10.83 -17.61
C PHE A 531 6.25 -9.30 -17.72
N SER A 532 7.43 -8.89 -18.18
CA SER A 532 7.78 -7.52 -18.48
C SER A 532 7.97 -7.37 -19.99
N ALA A 533 7.26 -6.42 -20.60
CA ALA A 533 7.46 -5.95 -21.97
C ALA A 533 6.75 -4.59 -22.14
N ASP A 534 7.25 -3.75 -23.04
CA ASP A 534 6.65 -2.47 -23.40
C ASP A 534 5.58 -2.65 -24.49
N LEU A 535 4.33 -2.64 -24.03
CA LEU A 535 3.15 -2.77 -24.87
C LEU A 535 2.37 -1.43 -24.97
N THR A 536 3.01 -0.31 -24.62
CA THR A 536 2.39 1.03 -24.65
C THR A 536 2.01 1.50 -26.06
N LYS A 537 2.62 0.91 -27.09
CA LYS A 537 2.30 1.16 -28.51
C LYS A 537 0.92 0.69 -28.96
N TYR A 538 0.32 -0.26 -28.25
CA TYR A 538 -1.03 -0.76 -28.56
C TYR A 538 -2.10 0.10 -27.88
N THR A 539 -3.36 -0.05 -28.27
CA THR A 539 -4.49 0.69 -27.68
C THR A 539 -4.50 0.60 -26.14
N PRO A 540 -4.68 1.71 -25.41
CA PRO A 540 -4.80 1.69 -23.96
C PRO A 540 -5.95 0.79 -23.49
N GLY A 541 -5.68 -0.11 -22.54
CA GLY A 541 -6.72 -0.90 -21.90
C GLY A 541 -6.24 -1.77 -20.75
N LEU A 542 -7.13 -1.96 -19.78
CA LEU A 542 -6.93 -2.80 -18.61
C LEU A 542 -6.82 -4.27 -18.99
N LEU A 543 -7.73 -4.71 -19.86
CA LEU A 543 -7.83 -6.09 -20.31
C LEU A 543 -7.82 -6.16 -21.83
N TRP A 544 -7.09 -7.14 -22.37
CA TRP A 544 -7.19 -7.57 -23.76
C TRP A 544 -7.58 -9.03 -23.83
N PHE A 545 -8.83 -9.30 -24.17
CA PHE A 545 -9.31 -10.64 -24.49
C PHE A 545 -8.89 -11.01 -25.91
N ILE A 546 -7.99 -11.99 -26.00
CA ILE A 546 -7.49 -12.51 -27.27
C ILE A 546 -8.32 -13.72 -27.67
N LEU A 547 -9.07 -13.56 -28.75
CA LEU A 547 -10.03 -14.52 -29.28
C LEU A 547 -9.45 -15.15 -30.56
N ASN A 548 -8.49 -16.06 -30.38
CA ASN A 548 -7.86 -16.84 -31.44
C ASN A 548 -7.47 -18.22 -30.88
N PRO A 549 -7.77 -19.35 -31.54
CA PRO A 549 -7.49 -20.69 -31.01
C PRO A 549 -6.05 -20.93 -30.54
N VAL A 550 -5.05 -20.29 -31.17
CA VAL A 550 -3.63 -20.56 -30.87
C VAL A 550 -3.14 -19.72 -29.67
N GLY A 551 -3.52 -18.43 -29.65
CA GLY A 551 -3.11 -17.44 -28.65
C GLY A 551 -4.21 -17.06 -27.65
N MET A 552 -5.25 -17.90 -27.49
CA MET A 552 -6.40 -17.58 -26.65
C MET A 552 -5.97 -17.28 -25.21
N GLY A 553 -6.50 -16.20 -24.65
CA GLY A 553 -6.20 -15.79 -23.29
C GLY A 553 -6.54 -14.33 -23.05
N VAL A 554 -6.14 -13.81 -21.90
CA VAL A 554 -6.32 -12.41 -21.52
C VAL A 554 -5.00 -11.80 -21.10
N PHE A 555 -4.65 -10.64 -21.67
CA PHE A 555 -3.63 -9.77 -21.08
C PHE A 555 -4.28 -8.87 -20.03
N ILE A 556 -3.64 -8.77 -18.88
CA ILE A 556 -4.02 -7.91 -17.76
C ILE A 556 -2.90 -6.89 -17.57
N ALA A 557 -3.22 -5.62 -17.75
CA ALA A 557 -2.29 -4.52 -17.56
C ALA A 557 -2.24 -4.12 -16.07
N TYR A 558 -1.06 -4.19 -15.48
CA TYR A 558 -0.77 -3.54 -14.19
C TYR A 558 0.04 -2.26 -14.44
N ASN A 559 1.00 -2.34 -15.35
CA ASN A 559 1.69 -1.21 -15.96
C ASN A 559 1.98 -1.55 -17.42
N ARG A 560 1.48 -0.74 -18.35
CA ARG A 560 1.57 -1.05 -19.78
C ARG A 560 2.99 -1.10 -20.35
N LYS A 561 3.95 -0.50 -19.65
CA LYS A 561 5.35 -0.43 -20.06
C LYS A 561 6.16 -1.67 -19.64
N ASN A 562 5.81 -2.32 -18.54
CA ASN A 562 6.72 -3.32 -17.97
C ASN A 562 6.09 -4.35 -17.01
N ASN A 563 4.77 -4.34 -16.78
CA ASN A 563 4.15 -5.23 -15.80
C ASN A 563 2.79 -5.76 -16.31
N TRP A 564 2.82 -6.99 -16.80
CA TRP A 564 1.71 -7.66 -17.45
C TRP A 564 1.52 -9.07 -16.93
N VAL A 565 0.27 -9.51 -16.86
CA VAL A 565 -0.06 -10.93 -16.75
C VAL A 565 -0.77 -11.38 -18.01
N PHE A 566 -0.33 -12.48 -18.62
CA PHE A 566 -1.10 -13.20 -19.61
C PHE A 566 -1.67 -14.46 -18.98
N SER A 567 -2.99 -14.64 -19.02
CA SER A 567 -3.68 -15.78 -18.41
C SER A 567 -4.52 -16.53 -19.43
N THR A 568 -4.43 -17.86 -19.42
CA THR A 568 -5.26 -18.74 -20.24
C THR A 568 -5.83 -19.88 -19.41
N GLN A 569 -7.04 -20.31 -19.76
CA GLN A 569 -7.64 -21.52 -19.24
C GLN A 569 -7.09 -22.74 -20.00
N TYR A 570 -7.04 -23.90 -19.34
CA TYR A 570 -6.70 -25.17 -19.98
C TYR A 570 -7.48 -26.33 -19.35
N ASP A 571 -7.59 -27.44 -20.07
CA ASP A 571 -8.13 -28.70 -19.55
C ASP A 571 -6.97 -29.65 -19.24
N PRO A 572 -6.72 -30.03 -17.97
CA PRO A 572 -5.63 -30.91 -17.60
C PRO A 572 -5.77 -32.33 -18.16
N SER A 573 -6.98 -32.76 -18.57
CA SER A 573 -7.20 -34.05 -19.23
C SER A 573 -6.77 -34.06 -20.70
N VAL A 574 -6.71 -32.89 -21.34
CA VAL A 574 -6.29 -32.71 -22.73
C VAL A 574 -4.85 -32.24 -22.81
N THR A 575 -4.46 -31.28 -21.96
CA THR A 575 -3.14 -30.65 -21.93
C THR A 575 -2.56 -30.76 -20.52
N PRO A 576 -1.66 -31.73 -20.26
CA PRO A 576 -1.06 -31.91 -18.94
C PRO A 576 -0.32 -30.65 -18.47
N PRO A 577 -0.36 -30.30 -17.17
CA PRO A 577 0.33 -29.13 -16.61
C PRO A 577 1.81 -29.01 -16.99
N GLU A 578 2.50 -30.13 -17.13
CA GLU A 578 3.94 -30.22 -17.41
C GLU A 578 4.29 -29.78 -18.83
N THR A 579 3.30 -29.68 -19.72
CA THR A 579 3.49 -29.20 -21.10
C THR A 579 3.73 -27.70 -21.19
N PHE A 580 3.39 -26.95 -20.14
CA PHE A 580 3.53 -25.49 -20.11
C PHE A 580 4.92 -25.05 -19.65
N THR A 581 5.93 -25.30 -20.48
CA THR A 581 7.28 -24.76 -20.26
C THR A 581 7.32 -23.25 -20.53
N SER A 582 8.36 -22.57 -20.05
CA SER A 582 8.59 -21.14 -20.32
C SER A 582 8.62 -20.83 -21.83
N GLU A 583 9.18 -21.72 -22.66
CA GLU A 583 9.22 -21.54 -24.12
C GLU A 583 7.82 -21.61 -24.74
N VAL A 584 7.00 -22.58 -24.31
CA VAL A 584 5.62 -22.75 -24.79
C VAL A 584 4.77 -21.54 -24.41
N LEU A 585 4.91 -21.07 -23.17
CA LEU A 585 4.18 -19.91 -22.67
C LEU A 585 4.63 -18.61 -23.31
N LYS A 586 5.93 -18.40 -23.51
CA LYS A 586 6.48 -17.29 -24.28
C LYS A 586 5.94 -17.29 -25.71
N ALA A 587 5.91 -18.45 -26.38
CA ALA A 587 5.34 -18.58 -27.72
C ALA A 587 3.86 -18.22 -27.75
N LYS A 588 3.08 -18.65 -26.75
CA LYS A 588 1.66 -18.26 -26.60
C LYS A 588 1.49 -16.76 -26.40
N VAL A 589 2.30 -16.14 -25.54
CA VAL A 589 2.30 -14.67 -25.35
C VAL A 589 2.58 -13.96 -26.67
N PHE A 590 3.55 -14.43 -27.46
CA PHE A 590 3.89 -13.80 -28.75
C PHE A 590 2.78 -13.98 -29.78
N GLN A 591 2.15 -15.14 -29.83
CA GLN A 591 0.96 -15.38 -30.67
C GLN A 591 -0.21 -14.48 -30.27
N ALA A 592 -0.43 -14.31 -28.97
CA ALA A 592 -1.49 -13.44 -28.44
C ALA A 592 -1.19 -11.94 -28.68
N ALA A 593 0.07 -11.54 -28.62
CA ALA A 593 0.51 -10.21 -29.01
C ALA A 593 0.43 -10.01 -30.54
N GLY A 594 0.53 -11.11 -31.31
CA GLY A 594 0.57 -11.11 -32.78
C GLY A 594 1.92 -10.69 -33.36
N THR A 595 2.98 -10.69 -32.54
CA THR A 595 4.36 -10.36 -32.92
C THR A 595 5.32 -10.92 -31.86
N THR A 596 6.60 -11.03 -32.21
CA THR A 596 7.65 -11.21 -31.20
C THR A 596 7.78 -9.95 -30.35
N LEU A 597 8.11 -10.13 -29.07
CA LEU A 597 8.39 -9.06 -28.12
C LEU A 597 9.87 -9.16 -27.73
N ASP A 598 10.69 -8.28 -28.28
CA ASP A 598 12.16 -8.36 -28.15
C ASP A 598 12.64 -8.07 -26.72
N ASP A 599 11.87 -7.31 -25.96
CA ASP A 599 12.12 -6.93 -24.57
C ASP A 599 11.40 -7.83 -23.54
N TYR A 600 10.79 -8.93 -24.00
CA TYR A 600 10.10 -9.88 -23.12
C TYR A 600 11.02 -10.46 -22.06
N ARG A 601 10.62 -10.31 -20.80
CA ARG A 601 11.23 -10.98 -19.65
C ARG A 601 10.16 -11.67 -18.82
N GLU A 602 10.28 -12.98 -18.67
CA GLU A 602 9.43 -13.76 -17.77
C GLU A 602 9.79 -13.45 -16.32
N LEU A 603 8.80 -13.07 -15.52
CA LEU A 603 8.93 -12.78 -14.10
C LEU A 603 8.43 -13.94 -13.24
N GLY A 604 7.51 -14.75 -13.78
CA GLY A 604 7.14 -16.04 -13.18
C GLY A 604 5.96 -16.69 -13.88
N ILE A 605 5.72 -17.96 -13.56
CA ILE A 605 4.59 -18.75 -14.05
C ILE A 605 3.82 -19.31 -12.84
N THR A 606 2.50 -19.21 -12.87
CA THR A 606 1.63 -19.78 -11.84
C THR A 606 0.53 -20.62 -12.46
N LEU A 607 0.44 -21.87 -12.02
CA LEU A 607 -0.70 -22.73 -12.27
C LEU A 607 -1.63 -22.65 -11.06
N TRP A 608 -2.91 -22.43 -11.32
CA TRP A 608 -3.90 -22.32 -10.27
C TRP A 608 -5.24 -22.83 -10.75
N LYS A 609 -6.08 -23.19 -9.78
CA LYS A 609 -7.45 -23.63 -10.05
C LYS A 609 -8.39 -22.96 -9.08
N THR A 610 -9.63 -22.77 -9.52
CA THR A 610 -10.72 -22.26 -8.69
C THR A 610 -11.97 -23.10 -8.91
N SER A 611 -12.77 -23.22 -7.86
CA SER A 611 -14.07 -23.89 -7.89
C SER A 611 -15.07 -22.98 -7.16
N PRO A 612 -16.18 -22.56 -7.81
CA PRO A 612 -17.18 -21.71 -7.17
C PRO A 612 -17.77 -22.37 -5.93
N LYS A 613 -17.47 -21.85 -4.75
CA LYS A 613 -17.85 -22.45 -3.45
C LYS A 613 -18.11 -21.40 -2.39
N LEU A 614 -18.98 -21.74 -1.45
CA LEU A 614 -19.37 -20.87 -0.34
C LEU A 614 -19.35 -21.66 0.98
N ALA A 615 -18.89 -21.00 2.04
CA ALA A 615 -19.03 -21.50 3.39
C ALA A 615 -20.50 -21.47 3.79
N GLU A 616 -20.95 -22.48 4.51
CA GLU A 616 -22.33 -22.56 5.00
C GLU A 616 -22.58 -21.50 6.08
N PHE A 617 -21.59 -21.27 6.94
CA PHE A 617 -21.59 -20.25 7.99
C PHE A 617 -20.24 -19.52 8.00
N TYR A 618 -20.22 -18.26 8.42
CA TYR A 618 -18.99 -17.47 8.52
C TYR A 618 -18.41 -17.52 9.95
N ARG A 619 -19.26 -17.78 10.95
CA ARG A 619 -18.86 -18.05 12.33
C ARG A 619 -18.82 -19.56 12.58
N SER A 620 -17.82 -20.05 13.31
CA SER A 620 -17.75 -21.45 13.71
C SER A 620 -18.80 -21.78 14.78
N LYS A 621 -19.38 -22.99 14.68
CA LYS A 621 -20.31 -23.53 15.69
C LYS A 621 -19.58 -24.26 16.83
N THR A 622 -18.31 -24.60 16.64
CA THR A 622 -17.50 -25.35 17.61
C THR A 622 -16.53 -24.47 18.38
N VAL A 623 -16.12 -23.34 17.80
CA VAL A 623 -15.30 -22.31 18.45
C VAL A 623 -16.06 -21.00 18.33
N SER A 624 -16.72 -20.59 19.41
CA SER A 624 -17.74 -19.53 19.39
C SER A 624 -17.20 -18.19 18.91
N ARG A 625 -15.92 -17.88 19.08
CA ARG A 625 -15.32 -16.60 18.63
C ARG A 625 -14.36 -16.74 17.44
N ALA A 626 -14.55 -17.78 16.62
CA ALA A 626 -13.80 -17.98 15.37
C ALA A 626 -14.63 -17.71 14.12
N PHE A 627 -14.04 -17.02 13.15
CA PHE A 627 -14.70 -16.54 11.93
C PHE A 627 -13.87 -16.85 10.68
N LEU A 628 -14.54 -16.99 9.53
CA LEU A 628 -13.95 -17.00 8.19
C LEU A 628 -14.18 -15.64 7.51
N ALA A 629 -13.21 -15.19 6.73
CA ALA A 629 -13.35 -14.01 5.86
C ALA A 629 -12.61 -14.18 4.53
N GLY A 630 -13.11 -13.53 3.47
CA GLY A 630 -12.50 -13.58 2.14
C GLY A 630 -12.50 -14.97 1.53
N ASP A 631 -11.41 -15.34 0.86
CA ASP A 631 -11.26 -16.61 0.16
C ASP A 631 -11.43 -17.87 1.06
N ALA A 632 -11.29 -17.70 2.38
CA ALA A 632 -11.59 -18.76 3.33
C ALA A 632 -13.09 -19.03 3.43
N ALA A 633 -13.94 -18.02 3.23
CA ALA A 633 -15.39 -18.10 3.30
C ALA A 633 -16.08 -18.28 1.93
N HIS A 634 -15.46 -17.83 0.84
CA HIS A 634 -16.04 -17.91 -0.51
C HIS A 634 -14.95 -18.01 -1.57
N SER A 635 -15.22 -18.68 -2.68
CA SER A 635 -14.28 -18.79 -3.81
C SER A 635 -15.05 -18.61 -5.10
N PHE A 636 -14.55 -17.74 -5.98
CA PHE A 636 -15.18 -17.37 -7.24
C PHE A 636 -14.24 -17.60 -8.43
N PRO A 637 -14.78 -17.72 -9.66
CA PRO A 637 -14.01 -17.44 -10.86
C PRO A 637 -13.44 -16.01 -10.82
N PRO A 638 -12.33 -15.71 -11.52
CA PRO A 638 -11.73 -14.38 -11.54
C PRO A 638 -12.61 -13.32 -12.25
N THR A 639 -13.62 -13.76 -13.00
CA THR A 639 -14.51 -12.91 -13.78
C THR A 639 -15.28 -11.92 -12.90
N GLY A 640 -14.97 -10.63 -13.06
CA GLY A 640 -15.60 -9.51 -12.37
C GLY A 640 -14.79 -8.98 -11.18
N GLY A 641 -13.65 -9.60 -10.84
CA GLY A 641 -12.77 -9.09 -9.78
C GLY A 641 -13.40 -9.07 -8.38
N LEU A 642 -14.37 -9.96 -8.11
CA LEU A 642 -15.25 -9.84 -6.93
C LEU A 642 -14.65 -10.39 -5.62
N GLY A 643 -13.67 -11.30 -5.67
CA GLY A 643 -13.17 -12.03 -4.50
C GLY A 643 -12.60 -11.13 -3.39
N LEU A 644 -11.55 -10.37 -3.72
CA LEU A 644 -10.92 -9.40 -2.80
C LEU A 644 -11.96 -8.45 -2.19
N ASN A 645 -12.75 -7.82 -3.05
CA ASN A 645 -13.70 -6.79 -2.64
C ASN A 645 -14.81 -7.35 -1.73
N THR A 646 -15.28 -8.58 -1.99
CA THR A 646 -16.23 -9.28 -1.11
C THR A 646 -15.62 -9.52 0.26
N GLY A 647 -14.36 -9.99 0.30
CA GLY A 647 -13.62 -10.21 1.54
C GLY A 647 -13.42 -8.94 2.37
N VAL A 648 -13.15 -7.80 1.73
CA VAL A 648 -13.09 -6.50 2.41
C VAL A 648 -14.44 -6.14 3.05
N GLY A 649 -15.54 -6.40 2.35
CA GLY A 649 -16.90 -6.22 2.90
C GLY A 649 -17.18 -7.12 4.11
N ASP A 650 -16.63 -8.33 4.15
CA ASP A 650 -16.79 -9.25 5.28
C ASP A 650 -16.14 -8.69 6.54
N VAL A 651 -14.91 -8.18 6.40
CA VAL A 651 -14.15 -7.57 7.50
C VAL A 651 -14.83 -6.31 8.00
N HIS A 652 -15.28 -5.44 7.10
CA HIS A 652 -15.99 -4.23 7.48
C HIS A 652 -17.24 -4.52 8.31
N ASN A 653 -18.01 -5.54 7.91
CA ASN A 653 -19.20 -5.97 8.63
C ASN A 653 -18.89 -6.62 9.99
N LEU A 654 -17.80 -7.38 10.09
CA LEU A 654 -17.44 -8.10 11.31
C LEU A 654 -16.76 -7.19 12.36
N ALA A 655 -15.90 -6.26 11.94
CA ALA A 655 -15.02 -5.52 12.85
C ALA A 655 -15.75 -4.68 13.89
N TRP A 656 -16.73 -3.87 13.45
CA TRP A 656 -17.50 -3.05 14.38
C TRP A 656 -18.36 -3.90 15.32
N LYS A 657 -18.82 -5.09 14.87
CA LYS A 657 -19.61 -6.01 15.71
C LYS A 657 -18.77 -6.60 16.83
N ILE A 658 -17.53 -7.02 16.52
CA ILE A 658 -16.57 -7.45 17.54
C ILE A 658 -16.31 -6.30 18.52
N TYR A 659 -16.11 -5.08 18.02
CA TYR A 659 -15.95 -3.90 18.87
C TYR A 659 -17.16 -3.66 19.78
N ALA A 660 -18.38 -3.68 19.24
CA ALA A 660 -19.60 -3.45 20.02
C ALA A 660 -19.81 -4.49 21.12
N VAL A 661 -19.49 -5.76 20.84
CA VAL A 661 -19.53 -6.85 21.83
C VAL A 661 -18.45 -6.67 22.89
N GLU A 662 -17.22 -6.32 22.53
CA GLU A 662 -16.13 -6.09 23.50
C GLU A 662 -16.38 -4.88 24.40
N GLN A 663 -17.04 -3.85 23.88
CA GLN A 663 -17.47 -2.69 24.67
C GLN A 663 -18.76 -2.94 25.46
N GLY A 664 -19.42 -4.09 25.26
CA GLY A 664 -20.57 -4.53 26.06
C GLY A 664 -21.91 -3.85 25.75
N TRP A 665 -22.03 -3.14 24.63
CA TRP A 665 -23.29 -2.46 24.25
C TRP A 665 -24.13 -3.26 23.25
N LEU A 666 -23.62 -4.37 22.71
CA LEU A 666 -24.42 -5.35 21.96
C LEU A 666 -24.09 -6.79 22.40
N PRO A 667 -25.05 -7.73 22.31
CA PRO A 667 -24.84 -9.11 22.74
C PRO A 667 -23.96 -9.88 21.77
N ASP A 668 -23.30 -10.92 22.27
CA ASP A 668 -22.42 -11.82 21.49
C ASP A 668 -23.14 -12.50 20.29
N SER A 669 -24.46 -12.70 20.38
CA SER A 669 -25.29 -13.21 19.29
C SER A 669 -25.31 -12.30 18.05
N LEU A 670 -24.96 -11.02 18.18
CA LEU A 670 -24.78 -10.11 17.04
C LEU A 670 -23.79 -10.68 16.02
N LEU A 671 -22.76 -11.37 16.50
CA LEU A 671 -21.70 -11.92 15.64
C LEU A 671 -22.21 -13.00 14.68
N ASP A 672 -23.37 -13.61 14.95
CA ASP A 672 -23.98 -14.60 14.04
C ASP A 672 -24.48 -13.95 12.73
N THR A 673 -24.86 -12.67 12.78
CA THR A 673 -25.38 -11.94 11.62
C THR A 673 -24.36 -11.74 10.51
N VAL A 674 -23.07 -11.90 10.78
CA VAL A 674 -22.07 -11.87 9.70
C VAL A 674 -22.40 -12.92 8.63
N THR A 675 -22.93 -14.07 9.03
CA THR A 675 -23.35 -15.11 8.09
C THR A 675 -24.55 -14.67 7.27
N THR A 676 -25.63 -14.24 7.93
CA THR A 676 -26.90 -13.91 7.25
C THR A 676 -26.76 -12.69 6.34
N GLU A 677 -25.89 -11.76 6.71
CA GLU A 677 -25.63 -10.55 5.93
C GLU A 677 -24.64 -10.82 4.79
N ARG A 678 -23.46 -11.40 5.06
CA ARG A 678 -22.38 -11.48 4.07
C ARG A 678 -22.52 -12.63 3.08
N ARG A 679 -23.08 -13.77 3.52
CA ARG A 679 -23.18 -14.95 2.67
C ARG A 679 -24.10 -14.72 1.47
N ALA A 680 -25.18 -13.93 1.63
CA ALA A 680 -26.07 -13.59 0.52
C ALA A 680 -25.34 -12.79 -0.58
N ILE A 681 -24.51 -11.83 -0.20
CA ILE A 681 -23.68 -11.06 -1.14
C ILE A 681 -22.66 -11.96 -1.83
N ALA A 682 -21.96 -12.82 -1.09
CA ALA A 682 -21.02 -13.76 -1.68
C ALA A 682 -21.71 -14.72 -2.68
N ASN A 683 -22.96 -15.11 -2.40
CA ASN A 683 -23.77 -15.93 -3.30
C ASN A 683 -24.14 -15.20 -4.60
N ASP A 684 -24.59 -13.95 -4.51
CA ASP A 684 -24.92 -13.16 -5.69
C ASP A 684 -23.67 -12.84 -6.52
N ASN A 685 -22.55 -12.53 -5.87
CA ASN A 685 -21.25 -12.34 -6.54
C ASN A 685 -20.79 -13.62 -7.25
N SER A 686 -20.91 -14.79 -6.60
CA SER A 686 -20.57 -16.07 -7.20
C SER A 686 -21.45 -16.39 -8.43
N LYS A 687 -22.75 -16.13 -8.33
CA LYS A 687 -23.70 -16.28 -9.46
C LYS A 687 -23.30 -15.37 -10.62
N GLN A 688 -23.02 -14.10 -10.36
CA GLN A 688 -22.62 -13.16 -11.40
C GLN A 688 -21.29 -13.54 -12.05
N SER A 689 -20.28 -13.95 -11.28
CA SER A 689 -19.01 -14.43 -11.84
C SER A 689 -19.22 -15.62 -12.79
N LYS A 690 -20.13 -16.54 -12.45
CA LYS A 690 -20.48 -17.66 -13.34
C LYS A 690 -21.18 -17.18 -14.62
N ILE A 691 -22.14 -16.26 -14.51
CA ILE A 691 -22.81 -15.66 -15.69
C ILE A 691 -21.79 -14.98 -16.61
N ASN A 692 -20.83 -14.25 -16.04
CA ASN A 692 -19.77 -13.60 -16.78
C ASN A 692 -18.90 -14.63 -17.54
N GLU A 693 -18.56 -15.74 -16.91
CA GLU A 693 -17.81 -16.84 -17.56
C GLU A 693 -18.61 -17.44 -18.72
N GLU A 694 -19.90 -17.74 -18.53
CA GLU A 694 -20.80 -18.24 -19.59
C GLU A 694 -20.91 -17.26 -20.77
N ASN A 695 -20.94 -15.95 -20.49
CA ASN A 695 -20.96 -14.93 -21.52
C ASN A 695 -19.66 -14.85 -22.32
N ILE A 696 -18.50 -15.07 -21.70
CA ILE A 696 -17.22 -15.17 -22.44
C ILE A 696 -17.26 -16.36 -23.41
N PHE A 697 -17.79 -17.52 -23.00
CA PHE A 697 -17.94 -18.67 -23.90
C PHE A 697 -18.85 -18.38 -25.11
N ARG A 698 -19.93 -17.62 -24.91
CA ARG A 698 -20.80 -17.16 -26.02
C ARG A 698 -20.04 -16.26 -26.99
N LEU A 699 -19.20 -15.35 -26.48
CA LEU A 699 -18.36 -14.49 -27.30
C LEU A 699 -17.34 -15.29 -28.11
N VAL A 700 -16.66 -16.25 -27.48
CA VAL A 700 -15.75 -17.18 -28.20
C VAL A 700 -16.49 -17.91 -29.33
N SER A 701 -17.73 -18.36 -29.09
CA SER A 701 -18.56 -19.05 -30.10
C SER A 701 -19.04 -18.14 -31.25
N ALA A 702 -19.16 -16.83 -31.00
CA ALA A 702 -19.48 -15.85 -32.02
C ALA A 702 -18.28 -15.60 -32.96
N VAL A 703 -17.06 -15.61 -32.41
CA VAL A 703 -15.82 -15.37 -33.17
C VAL A 703 -15.28 -16.63 -33.84
N PHE A 704 -15.41 -17.81 -33.22
CA PHE A 704 -14.84 -19.04 -33.77
C PHE A 704 -15.79 -19.69 -34.78
N LYS A 705 -15.64 -19.28 -36.06
CA LYS A 705 -16.33 -19.90 -37.21
C LYS A 705 -15.34 -20.71 -38.04
N PRO A 706 -15.56 -22.03 -38.21
CA PRO A 706 -14.65 -22.88 -38.99
C PRO A 706 -14.43 -22.33 -40.41
N GLY A 707 -13.17 -22.17 -40.79
CA GLY A 707 -12.77 -21.76 -42.14
C GLY A 707 -12.92 -20.26 -42.44
N GLN A 708 -13.24 -19.41 -41.46
CA GLN A 708 -13.32 -17.96 -41.65
C GLN A 708 -12.22 -17.23 -40.89
N SER A 709 -11.56 -16.26 -41.54
CA SER A 709 -10.54 -15.40 -40.89
C SER A 709 -11.20 -14.28 -40.06
N PRO A 710 -10.49 -13.69 -39.07
CA PRO A 710 -10.96 -12.51 -38.35
C PRO A 710 -11.37 -11.34 -39.26
N GLU A 711 -10.65 -11.12 -40.36
CA GLU A 711 -10.94 -10.08 -41.36
C GLU A 711 -12.23 -10.39 -42.11
N GLU A 712 -12.45 -11.64 -42.52
CA GLU A 712 -13.68 -12.08 -43.21
C GLU A 712 -14.90 -11.95 -42.30
N LEU A 713 -14.75 -12.28 -41.01
CA LEU A 713 -15.80 -12.13 -40.01
C LEU A 713 -16.20 -10.66 -39.80
N MET A 714 -15.24 -9.74 -39.78
CA MET A 714 -15.51 -8.32 -39.61
C MET A 714 -15.99 -7.64 -40.91
N ALA A 715 -15.62 -8.17 -42.07
CA ALA A 715 -16.11 -7.70 -43.36
C ALA A 715 -17.59 -8.08 -43.63
N ASN A 716 -18.05 -9.20 -43.08
CA ASN A 716 -19.44 -9.62 -43.19
C ASN A 716 -20.31 -8.93 -42.13
N GLU A 717 -21.35 -8.21 -42.58
CA GLU A 717 -22.19 -7.40 -41.71
C GLU A 717 -22.94 -8.21 -40.64
N SER A 718 -23.42 -9.41 -40.98
CA SER A 718 -24.17 -10.25 -40.04
C SER A 718 -23.27 -10.75 -38.93
N THR A 719 -22.11 -11.31 -39.28
CA THR A 719 -21.16 -11.82 -38.28
C THR A 719 -20.57 -10.70 -37.43
N ARG A 720 -20.27 -9.54 -38.03
CA ARG A 720 -19.82 -8.36 -37.27
C ARG A 720 -20.86 -7.92 -36.25
N LYS A 721 -22.15 -7.82 -36.62
CA LYS A 721 -23.24 -7.48 -35.68
C LYS A 721 -23.40 -8.52 -34.58
N ASP A 722 -23.27 -9.80 -34.89
CA ASP A 722 -23.32 -10.87 -33.90
C ASP A 722 -22.17 -10.76 -32.88
N ILE A 723 -20.96 -10.44 -33.35
CA ILE A 723 -19.78 -10.21 -32.49
C ILE A 723 -19.96 -8.94 -31.64
N GLU A 724 -20.36 -7.83 -32.24
CA GLU A 724 -20.66 -6.56 -31.54
C GLU A 724 -21.71 -6.78 -30.44
N SER A 725 -22.77 -7.54 -30.75
CA SER A 725 -23.80 -7.93 -29.78
C SER A 725 -23.21 -8.78 -28.66
N ALA A 726 -22.43 -9.83 -28.97
CA ALA A 726 -21.82 -10.69 -27.96
C ALA A 726 -20.82 -9.95 -27.04
N ILE A 727 -20.11 -8.95 -27.58
CA ILE A 727 -19.28 -8.02 -26.82
C ILE A 727 -20.17 -7.17 -25.91
N GLN A 728 -21.23 -6.56 -26.42
CA GLN A 728 -22.13 -5.72 -25.61
C GLN A 728 -22.76 -6.49 -24.43
N HIS A 729 -23.01 -7.80 -24.58
CA HIS A 729 -23.49 -8.67 -23.49
C HIS A 729 -22.48 -8.87 -22.35
N GLN A 730 -21.22 -8.48 -22.52
CA GLN A 730 -20.24 -8.44 -21.42
C GLN A 730 -20.34 -7.18 -20.55
N SER A 731 -21.24 -6.22 -20.86
CA SER A 731 -21.29 -4.96 -20.10
C SER A 731 -21.44 -5.19 -18.59
N ASP A 732 -22.34 -6.10 -18.18
CA ASP A 732 -22.55 -6.45 -16.77
C ASP A 732 -21.35 -7.13 -16.10
N HIS A 733 -20.39 -7.65 -16.88
CA HIS A 733 -19.13 -8.18 -16.35
C HIS A 733 -18.25 -7.04 -15.82
N PHE A 734 -18.29 -5.87 -16.46
CA PHE A 734 -17.39 -4.76 -16.16
C PHE A 734 -18.07 -3.52 -15.55
N ASP A 735 -19.40 -3.41 -15.66
CA ASP A 735 -20.22 -2.28 -15.19
C ASP A 735 -21.27 -2.69 -14.15
N ALA A 736 -20.88 -3.52 -13.18
CA ALA A 736 -21.78 -4.05 -12.15
C ALA A 736 -21.97 -3.12 -10.93
N LEU A 737 -22.30 -1.84 -11.13
CA LEU A 737 -22.37 -0.87 -10.03
C LEU A 737 -23.41 -1.23 -8.95
N ASN A 738 -24.55 -1.78 -9.35
CA ASN A 738 -25.56 -2.25 -8.40
C ASN A 738 -25.02 -3.39 -7.54
N LEU A 739 -24.30 -4.35 -8.15
CA LEU A 739 -23.65 -5.44 -7.42
C LEU A 739 -22.67 -4.94 -6.35
N VAL A 740 -22.01 -3.82 -6.62
CA VAL A 740 -21.01 -3.22 -5.72
C VAL A 740 -21.65 -2.40 -4.59
N LEU A 741 -22.69 -1.60 -4.87
CA LEU A 741 -23.23 -0.60 -3.92
C LEU A 741 -24.69 -0.83 -3.50
N GLY A 742 -25.46 -1.62 -4.26
CA GLY A 742 -26.91 -1.75 -4.15
C GLY A 742 -27.41 -2.99 -3.44
N TYR A 743 -26.53 -3.81 -2.87
CA TYR A 743 -26.97 -4.90 -2.01
C TYR A 743 -27.62 -4.35 -0.72
N VAL A 744 -28.60 -5.09 -0.20
CA VAL A 744 -29.37 -4.73 0.99
C VAL A 744 -29.37 -5.93 1.92
N TYR A 745 -28.84 -5.77 3.13
CA TYR A 745 -28.87 -6.81 4.15
C TYR A 745 -30.31 -7.21 4.48
N GLY A 746 -30.57 -8.51 4.55
CA GLY A 746 -31.91 -9.07 4.73
C GLY A 746 -32.71 -9.28 3.44
N ARG A 747 -32.20 -8.86 2.27
CA ARG A 747 -32.72 -9.33 0.98
C ARG A 747 -32.01 -10.60 0.55
N GLU A 748 -32.78 -11.52 -0.04
CA GLU A 748 -32.23 -12.79 -0.52
C GLU A 748 -31.34 -12.60 -1.77
N HIS A 749 -31.75 -11.70 -2.68
CA HIS A 749 -31.05 -11.43 -3.94
C HIS A 749 -31.03 -9.94 -4.29
N ILE A 750 -29.97 -9.53 -4.99
CA ILE A 750 -29.85 -8.21 -5.60
C ILE A 750 -30.73 -8.05 -6.86
N ARG A 751 -31.15 -6.81 -7.14
CA ARG A 751 -31.91 -6.42 -8.34
C ARG A 751 -31.01 -6.27 -9.56
N GLY A 752 -30.35 -7.35 -9.98
CA GLY A 752 -29.43 -7.36 -11.12
C GLY A 752 -28.11 -6.61 -10.85
N PRO A 753 -27.12 -6.71 -11.77
CA PRO A 753 -25.76 -6.26 -11.51
C PRO A 753 -25.50 -4.78 -11.75
N SER A 754 -26.17 -4.12 -12.70
CA SER A 754 -25.71 -2.84 -13.26
C SER A 754 -26.53 -1.62 -12.85
N ASP A 755 -27.86 -1.74 -12.75
CA ASP A 755 -28.78 -0.63 -12.51
C ASP A 755 -28.84 -0.20 -11.03
N TYR A 756 -27.82 0.53 -10.58
CA TYR A 756 -27.78 1.03 -9.21
C TYR A 756 -28.81 2.15 -8.98
N VAL A 757 -29.63 1.97 -7.95
CA VAL A 757 -30.57 2.97 -7.46
C VAL A 757 -30.31 3.22 -5.98
N LYS A 758 -30.23 4.50 -5.58
CA LYS A 758 -30.11 4.87 -4.17
C LYS A 758 -31.40 4.46 -3.44
N GLU A 759 -31.29 3.63 -2.41
CA GLU A 759 -32.42 3.20 -1.58
C GLU A 759 -32.22 3.62 -0.13
N SER A 760 -33.30 3.97 0.57
CA SER A 760 -33.29 4.38 1.98
C SER A 760 -34.03 3.38 2.88
N VAL A 761 -33.97 2.09 2.56
CA VAL A 761 -34.68 1.03 3.30
C VAL A 761 -33.77 0.38 4.34
N PRO A 762 -34.32 -0.29 5.38
CA PRO A 762 -33.53 -1.12 6.29
C PRO A 762 -32.63 -2.11 5.55
N GLY A 763 -31.38 -2.21 6.00
CA GLY A 763 -30.34 -3.05 5.42
C GLY A 763 -29.62 -2.45 4.22
N ALA A 764 -30.10 -1.35 3.64
CA ALA A 764 -29.41 -0.71 2.53
C ALA A 764 -28.19 0.07 3.01
N ARG A 765 -27.15 0.12 2.20
CA ARG A 765 -26.03 1.05 2.37
C ARG A 765 -26.56 2.49 2.37
N LEU A 766 -26.06 3.34 3.27
CA LEU A 766 -26.36 4.76 3.32
C LEU A 766 -26.04 5.39 1.95
N PRO A 767 -27.01 6.07 1.31
CA PRO A 767 -26.75 6.75 0.06
C PRO A 767 -25.70 7.85 0.20
N HIS A 768 -24.76 7.89 -0.75
CA HIS A 768 -23.82 8.99 -0.86
C HIS A 768 -24.53 10.25 -1.38
N GLU A 769 -24.21 11.40 -0.81
CA GLU A 769 -24.38 12.72 -1.43
C GLU A 769 -23.24 13.63 -0.97
N TRP A 770 -22.96 14.68 -1.75
CA TRP A 770 -22.08 15.75 -1.32
C TRP A 770 -22.88 16.82 -0.57
N ILE A 771 -22.48 17.07 0.66
CA ILE A 771 -23.09 18.02 1.59
C ILE A 771 -22.03 18.97 2.13
N GLU A 772 -22.44 20.03 2.81
CA GLU A 772 -21.55 20.94 3.52
C GLU A 772 -21.62 20.68 5.02
N ASN A 773 -20.50 20.66 5.72
CA ASN A 773 -20.49 20.63 7.18
C ASN A 773 -20.87 22.01 7.77
N SER A 774 -20.97 22.10 9.10
CA SER A 774 -21.25 23.36 9.80
C SER A 774 -20.24 24.50 9.53
N SER A 775 -19.04 24.18 9.02
CA SER A 775 -18.01 25.15 8.62
C SER A 775 -18.04 25.47 7.11
N GLY A 776 -19.02 24.97 6.36
CA GLY A 776 -19.12 25.16 4.90
C GLY A 776 -18.17 24.30 4.07
N VAL A 777 -17.49 23.32 4.68
CA VAL A 777 -16.58 22.41 3.95
C VAL A 777 -17.38 21.27 3.34
N ARG A 778 -17.18 21.04 2.05
CA ARG A 778 -17.80 19.95 1.31
C ARG A 778 -17.28 18.58 1.79
N GLN A 779 -18.19 17.67 2.11
CA GLN A 779 -17.88 16.29 2.52
C GLN A 779 -18.94 15.31 2.04
N SER A 780 -18.63 14.01 2.08
CA SER A 780 -19.60 12.96 1.76
C SER A 780 -20.51 12.70 2.96
N THR A 781 -21.79 12.38 2.72
CA THR A 781 -22.69 11.88 3.76
C THR A 781 -22.18 10.62 4.46
N LEU A 782 -21.34 9.82 3.79
CA LEU A 782 -20.70 8.64 4.39
C LEU A 782 -19.66 8.99 5.45
N ASP A 783 -19.03 10.17 5.33
CA ASP A 783 -18.00 10.64 6.27
C ASP A 783 -18.61 11.03 7.62
N LEU A 784 -19.95 11.13 7.70
CA LEU A 784 -20.70 11.37 8.93
C LEU A 784 -20.88 10.11 9.80
N VAL A 785 -20.41 8.94 9.33
CA VAL A 785 -20.45 7.67 10.07
C VAL A 785 -19.03 7.23 10.40
N ASP A 786 -18.62 7.43 11.65
CA ASP A 786 -17.25 7.21 12.12
C ASP A 786 -16.86 5.74 12.35
N GLY A 787 -17.85 4.84 12.43
CA GLY A 787 -17.65 3.41 12.68
C GLY A 787 -17.61 3.00 14.15
N PHE A 788 -17.77 3.91 15.11
CA PHE A 788 -17.67 3.60 16.55
C PHE A 788 -19.03 3.55 17.26
N SER A 789 -20.06 4.16 16.68
CA SER A 789 -21.40 4.22 17.27
C SER A 789 -22.48 4.14 16.20
N PHE A 790 -23.72 3.89 16.60
CA PHE A 790 -24.83 4.17 15.69
C PHE A 790 -24.91 5.67 15.43
N VAL A 791 -25.35 6.05 14.24
CA VAL A 791 -25.60 7.45 13.90
C VAL A 791 -27.09 7.65 13.64
N LEU A 792 -27.68 8.61 14.34
CA LEU A 792 -29.05 9.06 14.12
C LEU A 792 -29.04 10.37 13.34
N PHE A 793 -29.34 10.29 12.05
CA PHE A 793 -29.57 11.48 11.22
C PHE A 793 -30.94 12.05 11.52
N THR A 794 -31.07 13.36 11.74
CA THR A 794 -32.34 13.98 12.14
C THR A 794 -32.67 15.26 11.39
N SER A 795 -33.96 15.54 11.27
CA SER A 795 -34.47 16.85 10.88
C SER A 795 -34.23 17.91 11.97
N PRO A 796 -34.27 19.21 11.63
CA PRO A 796 -34.27 20.27 12.64
C PRO A 796 -35.39 20.06 13.67
N GLY A 797 -35.09 20.30 14.94
CA GLY A 797 -36.07 20.22 16.03
C GLY A 797 -36.38 18.82 16.57
N PHE A 798 -35.87 17.74 15.95
CA PHE A 798 -36.10 16.37 16.45
C PHE A 798 -35.56 16.14 17.86
N THR A 799 -34.36 16.66 18.12
CA THR A 799 -33.70 16.65 19.43
C THR A 799 -32.63 17.74 19.51
N SER A 800 -32.38 18.26 20.71
CA SER A 800 -31.24 19.15 20.98
C SER A 800 -29.95 18.38 21.29
N GLU A 801 -30.06 17.09 21.62
CA GLU A 801 -28.92 16.26 22.03
C GLU A 801 -27.95 16.01 20.87
N LYS A 802 -26.66 15.96 21.17
CA LYS A 802 -25.61 15.55 20.22
C LYS A 802 -25.26 14.08 20.35
N ASN A 803 -25.48 13.49 21.52
CA ASN A 803 -25.20 12.09 21.80
C ASN A 803 -26.36 11.53 22.63
N LEU A 804 -26.74 10.30 22.36
CA LEU A 804 -27.75 9.56 23.12
C LEU A 804 -27.14 8.24 23.58
N VAL A 805 -27.60 7.76 24.73
CA VAL A 805 -27.37 6.38 25.16
C VAL A 805 -28.73 5.76 25.39
N ILE A 806 -29.11 4.83 24.52
CA ILE A 806 -30.41 4.15 24.57
C ILE A 806 -30.14 2.68 24.85
N GLN A 807 -30.62 2.18 26.00
CA GLN A 807 -30.41 0.79 26.42
C GLN A 807 -28.91 0.40 26.50
N GLY A 808 -28.05 1.35 26.84
CA GLY A 808 -26.59 1.15 26.88
C GLY A 808 -25.89 1.26 25.52
N ILE A 809 -26.64 1.46 24.43
CA ILE A 809 -26.09 1.63 23.08
C ILE A 809 -25.75 3.11 22.83
N PRO A 810 -24.49 3.43 22.48
CA PRO A 810 -24.09 4.78 22.09
C PRO A 810 -24.63 5.13 20.71
N ILE A 811 -25.21 6.33 20.61
CA ILE A 811 -25.76 6.88 19.37
C ILE A 811 -25.29 8.33 19.22
N SER A 812 -24.55 8.60 18.15
CA SER A 812 -24.20 9.97 17.74
C SER A 812 -25.35 10.58 16.96
N VAL A 813 -25.75 11.80 17.29
CA VAL A 813 -26.84 12.51 16.60
C VAL A 813 -26.25 13.52 15.63
N VAL A 814 -26.62 13.41 14.36
CA VAL A 814 -26.19 14.32 13.29
C VAL A 814 -27.43 14.98 12.70
N GLN A 815 -27.57 16.30 12.86
CA GLN A 815 -28.79 17.03 12.55
C GLN A 815 -28.61 17.98 11.36
N LEU A 816 -29.58 17.95 10.45
CA LEU A 816 -29.69 18.89 9.33
C LEU A 816 -29.80 20.33 9.85
N ASN A 817 -29.07 21.25 9.22
CA ASN A 817 -28.93 22.68 9.57
C ASN A 817 -28.24 22.97 10.92
N ARG A 818 -27.75 21.93 11.63
CA ARG A 818 -26.91 22.09 12.83
C ARG A 818 -25.50 21.61 12.56
N ASP A 819 -25.36 20.39 12.05
CA ASP A 819 -24.08 19.71 11.85
C ASP A 819 -23.71 19.64 10.36
N PHE A 820 -24.70 19.64 9.47
CA PHE A 820 -24.52 19.68 8.02
C PHE A 820 -25.67 20.40 7.30
N VAL A 821 -25.42 20.80 6.06
CA VAL A 821 -26.39 21.41 5.14
C VAL A 821 -26.42 20.59 3.84
N ASP A 822 -27.63 20.23 3.40
CA ASP A 822 -27.90 19.65 2.08
C ASP A 822 -28.64 20.69 1.22
N SER A 823 -27.87 21.55 0.55
CA SER A 823 -28.39 22.64 -0.27
C SER A 823 -29.27 22.15 -1.43
N SER A 824 -29.07 20.91 -1.89
CA SER A 824 -29.88 20.31 -2.96
C SER A 824 -31.24 19.80 -2.48
N GLY A 825 -31.33 19.44 -1.20
CA GLY A 825 -32.45 18.72 -0.61
C GLY A 825 -32.61 17.27 -1.09
N ASN A 826 -31.80 16.80 -2.04
CA ASN A 826 -31.95 15.47 -2.65
C ASN A 826 -31.76 14.35 -1.62
N TRP A 827 -30.72 14.46 -0.79
CA TRP A 827 -30.40 13.44 0.20
C TRP A 827 -31.39 13.47 1.37
N THR A 828 -31.74 14.67 1.81
CA THR A 828 -32.75 14.91 2.84
C THR A 828 -34.11 14.31 2.45
N ASN A 829 -34.55 14.55 1.22
CA ASN A 829 -35.80 13.99 0.68
C ASN A 829 -35.72 12.47 0.53
N LEU A 830 -34.60 11.94 0.02
CA LEU A 830 -34.39 10.51 -0.13
C LEU A 830 -34.47 9.77 1.21
N LEU A 831 -33.85 10.31 2.27
CA LEU A 831 -33.93 9.74 3.61
C LEU A 831 -35.26 10.02 4.32
N GLY A 832 -36.09 10.92 3.79
CA GLY A 832 -37.34 11.32 4.43
C GLY A 832 -37.12 12.09 5.72
N LEU A 833 -36.07 12.90 5.80
CA LEU A 833 -35.76 13.77 6.95
C LEU A 833 -36.66 15.04 6.93
N THR A 834 -37.98 14.81 6.96
CA THR A 834 -39.02 15.83 7.10
C THR A 834 -39.16 16.28 8.55
N THR A 835 -40.08 17.20 8.88
CA THR A 835 -40.32 17.66 10.26
C THR A 835 -40.50 16.47 11.22
N GLU A 836 -39.75 16.48 12.32
CA GLU A 836 -39.76 15.43 13.36
C GLU A 836 -39.44 14.00 12.83
N ALA A 837 -38.50 13.88 11.88
CA ALA A 837 -38.03 12.58 11.39
C ALA A 837 -36.55 12.32 11.69
N GLY A 838 -36.20 11.04 11.83
CA GLY A 838 -34.84 10.56 11.94
C GLY A 838 -34.58 9.22 11.24
N VAL A 839 -33.31 8.94 10.94
CA VAL A 839 -32.85 7.69 10.32
C VAL A 839 -31.67 7.15 11.11
N LEU A 840 -31.82 5.94 11.64
CA LEU A 840 -30.77 5.25 12.41
C LEU A 840 -29.89 4.43 11.46
N VAL A 841 -28.58 4.60 11.57
CA VAL A 841 -27.56 4.00 10.71
C VAL A 841 -26.50 3.31 11.55
N ARG A 842 -26.07 2.12 11.11
CA ARG A 842 -25.04 1.31 11.76
C ARG A 842 -23.64 1.89 11.56
N PRO A 843 -22.68 1.48 12.41
CA PRO A 843 -21.26 1.77 12.22
C PRO A 843 -20.71 1.41 10.82
N ASP A 844 -21.21 0.33 10.20
CA ASP A 844 -20.80 -0.09 8.85
C ASP A 844 -21.57 0.60 7.71
N GLN A 845 -22.18 1.76 8.00
CA GLN A 845 -22.92 2.60 7.05
C GLN A 845 -24.19 1.95 6.46
N HIS A 846 -24.83 1.01 7.16
CA HIS A 846 -26.10 0.43 6.71
C HIS A 846 -27.28 0.94 7.54
N ILE A 847 -28.38 1.25 6.87
CA ILE A 847 -29.59 1.80 7.49
C ILE A 847 -30.26 0.72 8.36
N VAL A 848 -30.60 1.07 9.60
CA VAL A 848 -31.43 0.24 10.47
C VAL A 848 -32.92 0.52 10.19
N GLY A 849 -33.29 1.80 10.09
CA GLY A 849 -34.67 2.20 9.85
C GLY A 849 -34.93 3.67 10.14
N ARG A 850 -36.16 4.10 9.84
CA ARG A 850 -36.65 5.46 10.10
C ARG A 850 -37.43 5.52 11.41
N VAL A 851 -37.44 6.69 12.03
CA VAL A 851 -38.13 6.98 13.29
C VAL A 851 -38.74 8.39 13.25
N THR A 852 -39.75 8.61 14.07
CA THR A 852 -40.41 9.92 14.27
C THR A 852 -40.25 10.46 15.69
N SER A 853 -39.64 9.69 16.59
CA SER A 853 -39.36 10.11 17.96
C SER A 853 -38.16 9.36 18.56
N ILE A 854 -37.60 9.87 19.66
CA ILE A 854 -36.55 9.17 20.41
C ILE A 854 -37.05 7.83 20.97
N GLN A 855 -38.33 7.76 21.35
CA GLN A 855 -38.95 6.51 21.82
C GLN A 855 -38.95 5.43 20.73
N GLU A 856 -39.23 5.81 19.48
CA GLU A 856 -39.16 4.89 18.34
C GLU A 856 -37.73 4.40 18.06
N VAL A 857 -36.69 5.18 18.38
CA VAL A 857 -35.29 4.71 18.29
C VAL A 857 -35.07 3.51 19.20
N SER A 858 -35.60 3.55 20.44
CA SER A 858 -35.52 2.41 21.37
C SER A 858 -36.23 1.17 20.83
N VAL A 859 -37.42 1.34 20.25
CA VAL A 859 -38.18 0.22 19.66
C VAL A 859 -37.45 -0.38 18.46
N LEU A 860 -36.86 0.47 17.62
CA LEU A 860 -36.12 0.05 16.44
C LEU A 860 -34.85 -0.73 16.82
N ILE A 861 -34.13 -0.26 17.84
CA ILE A 861 -32.97 -0.98 18.41
C ILE A 861 -33.40 -2.33 18.99
N ASP A 862 -34.48 -2.38 19.77
CA ASP A 862 -35.03 -3.64 20.29
C ASP A 862 -35.38 -4.61 19.17
N GLY A 863 -36.00 -4.10 18.10
CA GLY A 863 -36.34 -4.88 16.92
C GLY A 863 -35.10 -5.45 16.22
N TYR A 864 -34.07 -4.62 16.05
CA TYR A 864 -32.79 -5.04 15.50
C TYR A 864 -32.12 -6.12 16.37
N CYS A 865 -31.99 -5.87 17.68
CA CYS A 865 -31.44 -6.82 18.66
C CYS A 865 -32.22 -8.13 18.75
N LYS A 866 -33.56 -8.12 18.61
CA LYS A 866 -34.39 -9.33 18.60
C LYS A 866 -34.31 -10.07 17.27
N SER A 867 -34.16 -9.37 16.14
CA SER A 867 -33.97 -10.00 14.83
C SER A 867 -32.67 -10.80 14.75
N ILE A 868 -31.69 -10.43 15.57
CA ILE A 868 -30.42 -11.12 15.73
C ILE A 868 -30.56 -12.45 16.50
N GLN A 869 -31.56 -12.57 17.39
CA GLN A 869 -31.77 -13.74 18.25
C GLN A 869 -32.64 -14.84 17.61
N LYS A 870 -33.27 -14.56 16.48
CA LYS A 870 -34.10 -15.48 15.69
C LYS A 870 -33.31 -16.03 14.52
#